data_AF-A0A1G8XFP9-F1
#
_entry.id   AF-A0A1G8XFP9-F1
#
_cell.length_a   1.000
_cell.length_b   1.000
_cell.length_c   1.000
_cell.angle_alpha   90.00
_cell.angle_beta   90.00
_cell.angle_gamma   90.00
#
_symmetry.space_group_name_H-M   'P 1'
#
loop_
_entity.id
_entity.type
_entity.pdbx_description
1 polymer ?
#
loop_
_entity_poly.entity_id
_entity_poly.type
_entity_poly.pdbx_seq_one_letter_code
_entity_poly.pdbx_strand_id
1 'polypeptide(L)'
;MDLHEPKQLLSDLLRDWLPRQRWFPVKSGGFAMDETATFPLPGPGRGATFDTVLLSVAYTGAGGARQGDVIQLPLSFRPEPAPELEKALVGSLKDDDGGTRWVYDGAYDPEFIELWLALMGDGGPGDGGPGAGGESGNGGGTARGHSLTGSHRLPSFPAKVRVLGGEQSNTSVIVDDGTEATIVKIYRVVSTGTNPEIEVGAALTQAGSSEVPATLGWITGSWPAGTGQLSAELAVAHEFVKDGQDAWRLAVEAASAGQDFTEQARELGRATAAVHSRLAEAFGNDQETEPGHVVAPAVASRIRHSWAEAGTAVGPYTDQLEALLSRLAGHKAGTLQRIHGDLHLGQILLAPQPAGEPGRWVILDFEGEPLRPIEERTLPDVPLRDVVGMLRSFDYAAGAAVREKPGTSVPASWVSDCADAFLSGYSEVTPGTIDRASPLFVALWLDKALYEVVYELRNRPDWLPIPVNASRQILGTSSPGTEAAATLEGEEMTGSARTERPRVPLPVDGNTLARVAAGAHHAPHSVLGAHLDDHGHVTIRTVKHLAQSVTVVTEAGKTEMTHEADGVWAAVLEPVQHGHVPDYRLEVVYDGGAPVTIDDPYHYLPTLGEVDLHLIGEGRHERLWDALGAHVQHYRSSLGDVDGVGFAVWAPNAQAVRVKGDFNTWDGREHALRSLGSSGVWEVFIPGVVAGACYKYEILTKAGHWVERADPFAFGTEVPPATASRVVESRYSFKDDAWMAGRAGKDPHNSPMSVYEVHLGSWRLGLGYKELATELVEYVKWLGFTHVEFMPVAEHPFGGSWGYQVTSYYAPTSRFGHPDEFRHLVDALHQAGIGVILDWVPAHFPKDEWALARFDGEALYEHSDPRLGEHPDWGTLIFDFGRREVRNFLVANALYWLEEFHIDGLRVDAVASMLYRDYSREEGQWFPNVHGGRENLEAISFLQEVNATVYKTHPGAVTIAEESTAFPGVTAPTASGGLGFGLKWNMGWMHDSLKYMSEDPVNRRWHHGTITFSMVYAFTENFLLPISHDEVVHGKGSMLRKMPGDRWQQLANLRAFLAYQWAHPGKQLIFMGTEFGQEAEWSEQHGLDWFLADIPAHRGLQLLTRKLNELYSQTPALHVRDNESGGFQWIHGGDADRNVLTFIRWDHDGKPLVCAVNFSGGPHQDYVLGVPFEGAWKEVLNTDAEEFGGSGVINDGELVATVPGAEGQPAALTVTLPPLGASWFTPAESTAIEATSAEATPED
;
A
#
# COMPACT_ATOMS: atom_id res chain seq x y z
N MET A 1 -49.87 -14.85 -17.39
CA MET A 1 -49.68 -14.27 -16.05
C MET A 1 -48.51 -13.33 -16.22
N ASP A 2 -48.80 -12.04 -16.35
CA ASP A 2 -47.80 -10.99 -16.41
C ASP A 2 -46.99 -11.01 -15.11
N LEU A 3 -45.71 -11.36 -15.21
CA LEU A 3 -44.75 -11.15 -14.14
C LEU A 3 -44.12 -9.79 -14.38
N HIS A 4 -44.80 -8.73 -13.94
CA HIS A 4 -44.12 -7.46 -13.68
C HIS A 4 -43.13 -7.72 -12.54
N GLU A 5 -41.84 -7.59 -12.82
CA GLU A 5 -40.84 -7.42 -11.76
C GLU A 5 -41.28 -6.28 -10.84
N PRO A 6 -41.18 -6.43 -9.50
CA PRO A 6 -41.53 -5.37 -8.59
C PRO A 6 -40.67 -4.13 -8.88
N LYS A 7 -41.30 -2.96 -9.05
CA LYS A 7 -40.63 -1.67 -9.18
C LYS A 7 -39.78 -1.46 -7.92
N GLN A 8 -38.46 -1.53 -8.06
CA GLN A 8 -37.54 -1.29 -6.96
C GLN A 8 -37.66 0.16 -6.51
N LEU A 9 -37.89 0.38 -5.21
CA LEU A 9 -38.05 1.71 -4.66
C LEU A 9 -36.68 2.28 -4.23
N LEU A 10 -36.52 3.61 -4.27
CA LEU A 10 -35.30 4.28 -3.77
C LEU A 10 -35.00 3.88 -2.31
N SER A 11 -36.05 3.71 -1.49
CA SER A 11 -35.92 3.22 -0.12
C SER A 11 -35.24 1.85 -0.01
N ASP A 12 -35.40 0.97 -1.01
CA ASP A 12 -34.80 -0.37 -0.97
C ASP A 12 -33.31 -0.27 -1.28
N LEU A 13 -32.93 0.53 -2.29
CA LEU A 13 -31.51 0.80 -2.61
C LEU A 13 -30.78 1.42 -1.42
N LEU A 14 -31.40 2.41 -0.77
CA LEU A 14 -30.79 3.10 0.36
C LEU A 14 -30.65 2.19 1.59
N ARG A 15 -31.57 1.24 1.80
CA ARG A 15 -31.49 0.30 2.94
C ARG A 15 -30.24 -0.57 2.89
N ASP A 16 -29.81 -0.94 1.68
CA ASP A 16 -28.63 -1.77 1.46
C ASP A 16 -27.33 -0.94 1.37
N TRP A 17 -27.43 0.28 0.84
CA TRP A 17 -26.28 1.16 0.62
C TRP A 17 -25.83 1.89 1.89
N LEU A 18 -26.76 2.39 2.71
CA LEU A 18 -26.46 3.22 3.90
C LEU A 18 -25.55 2.51 4.94
N PRO A 19 -25.77 1.23 5.32
CA PRO A 19 -24.91 0.55 6.30
C PRO A 19 -23.45 0.41 5.89
N ARG A 20 -23.15 0.50 4.59
CA ARG A 20 -21.80 0.40 4.04
C ARG A 20 -21.03 1.72 4.13
N GLN A 21 -21.73 2.83 4.39
CA GLN A 21 -21.12 4.16 4.46
C GLN A 21 -20.51 4.40 5.83
N ARG A 22 -19.30 4.99 5.88
CA ARG A 22 -18.59 5.26 7.15
C ARG A 22 -19.33 6.25 8.05
N TRP A 23 -19.88 7.31 7.48
CA TRP A 23 -20.62 8.37 8.18
C TRP A 23 -22.01 7.95 8.66
N PHE A 24 -22.55 6.83 8.21
CA PHE A 24 -23.88 6.39 8.61
C PHE A 24 -23.87 5.79 10.03
N PRO A 25 -24.71 6.25 10.97
CA PRO A 25 -24.61 5.88 12.38
C PRO A 25 -24.95 4.41 12.69
N VAL A 26 -25.61 3.69 11.78
CA VAL A 26 -26.08 2.31 12.01
C VAL A 26 -25.43 1.32 11.05
N LYS A 27 -24.55 0.44 11.54
CA LYS A 27 -23.88 -0.57 10.70
C LYS A 27 -24.68 -1.86 10.46
N SER A 28 -25.86 -1.97 11.06
CA SER A 28 -26.76 -3.14 10.90
C SER A 28 -28.01 -2.77 10.10
N GLY A 29 -28.66 -3.75 9.47
CA GLY A 29 -29.93 -3.51 8.74
C GLY A 29 -31.14 -3.19 9.64
N GLY A 30 -30.96 -3.13 10.96
CA GLY A 30 -32.03 -2.94 11.95
C GLY A 30 -32.39 -1.49 12.24
N PHE A 31 -32.77 -0.72 11.22
CA PHE A 31 -33.24 0.67 11.37
C PHE A 31 -34.52 0.94 10.57
N ALA A 32 -35.33 1.89 11.06
CA ALA A 32 -36.42 2.48 10.32
C ALA A 32 -35.94 3.79 9.69
N MET A 33 -36.38 4.10 8.48
CA MET A 33 -36.10 5.36 7.81
C MET A 33 -37.35 5.91 7.15
N ASP A 34 -37.54 7.22 7.25
CA ASP A 34 -38.65 7.96 6.66
C ASP A 34 -38.12 9.23 5.99
N GLU A 35 -38.50 9.46 4.73
CA GLU A 35 -38.16 10.69 4.02
C GLU A 35 -38.85 11.89 4.69
N THR A 36 -38.05 12.90 5.04
CA THR A 36 -38.50 14.07 5.78
C THR A 36 -38.62 15.30 4.89
N ALA A 37 -37.68 15.47 3.95
CA ALA A 37 -37.70 16.55 2.97
C ALA A 37 -36.82 16.20 1.76
N THR A 38 -37.12 16.79 0.61
CA THR A 38 -36.27 16.70 -0.58
C THR A 38 -36.06 18.10 -1.15
N PHE A 39 -34.83 18.41 -1.54
CA PHE A 39 -34.43 19.68 -2.17
C PHE A 39 -33.98 19.42 -3.62
N PRO A 40 -34.86 19.66 -4.61
CA PRO A 40 -34.50 19.48 -6.01
C PRO A 40 -33.57 20.58 -6.51
N LEU A 41 -32.53 20.19 -7.25
CA LEU A 41 -31.58 21.06 -7.93
C LEU A 41 -31.71 20.81 -9.45
N PRO A 42 -32.31 21.73 -10.22
CA PRO A 42 -32.47 21.54 -11.65
C PRO A 42 -31.09 21.56 -12.35
N GLY A 43 -30.72 20.44 -12.96
CA GLY A 43 -29.45 20.29 -13.66
C GLY A 43 -29.34 21.13 -14.95
N PRO A 44 -28.14 21.30 -15.51
CA PRO A 44 -27.86 22.20 -16.64
C PRO A 44 -28.41 21.75 -18.02
N GLY A 45 -29.37 20.81 -18.07
CA GLY A 45 -30.17 20.54 -19.28
C GLY A 45 -29.87 19.27 -20.08
N ARG A 46 -29.23 18.24 -19.48
CA ARG A 46 -28.92 16.95 -20.15
C ARG A 46 -29.76 15.74 -19.72
N GLY A 47 -30.88 15.97 -19.03
CA GLY A 47 -31.73 14.89 -18.51
C GLY A 47 -31.26 14.28 -17.19
N ALA A 48 -30.12 14.70 -16.65
CA ALA A 48 -29.73 14.45 -15.27
C ALA A 48 -30.54 15.35 -14.31
N THR A 49 -30.96 14.80 -13.18
CA THR A 49 -31.61 15.52 -12.09
C THR A 49 -30.85 15.29 -10.80
N PHE A 50 -30.80 16.28 -9.93
CA PHE A 50 -30.05 16.24 -8.69
C PHE A 50 -30.98 16.58 -7.54
N ASP A 51 -30.98 15.76 -6.50
CA ASP A 51 -31.82 16.00 -5.31
C ASP A 51 -30.96 15.86 -4.06
N THR A 52 -31.20 16.71 -3.07
CA THR A 52 -30.70 16.47 -1.71
C THR A 52 -31.85 15.98 -0.85
N VAL A 53 -31.81 14.72 -0.42
CA VAL A 53 -32.87 14.07 0.37
C VAL A 53 -32.48 14.04 1.85
N LEU A 54 -33.40 14.46 2.73
CA LEU A 54 -33.28 14.31 4.17
C LEU A 54 -34.09 13.10 4.65
N LEU A 55 -33.43 12.17 5.34
CA LEU A 55 -34.08 11.00 5.94
C LEU A 55 -34.00 11.06 7.47
N SER A 56 -35.12 10.83 8.14
CA SER A 56 -35.14 10.53 9.57
C SER A 56 -34.86 9.05 9.76
N VAL A 57 -33.89 8.70 10.60
CA VAL A 57 -33.42 7.34 10.84
C VAL A 57 -33.55 7.00 12.32
N ALA A 58 -34.33 5.97 12.65
CA ALA A 58 -34.57 5.54 14.01
C ALA A 58 -33.99 4.14 14.29
N TYR A 59 -33.21 4.01 15.37
CA TYR A 59 -32.51 2.78 15.75
C TYR A 59 -32.32 2.64 17.27
N THR A 60 -31.82 1.48 17.72
CA THR A 60 -31.50 1.23 19.14
C THR A 60 -29.99 1.33 19.35
N GLY A 61 -29.54 2.26 20.20
CA GLY A 61 -28.12 2.47 20.51
C GLY A 61 -27.55 1.42 21.46
N ALA A 62 -26.22 1.45 21.66
CA ALA A 62 -25.47 0.46 22.46
C ALA A 62 -25.95 0.33 23.93
N GLY A 63 -26.62 1.36 24.48
CA GLY A 63 -27.23 1.34 25.82
C GLY A 63 -28.71 0.92 25.87
N GLY A 64 -29.30 0.45 24.75
CA GLY A 64 -30.71 0.05 24.68
C GLY A 64 -31.71 1.21 24.54
N ALA A 65 -31.25 2.46 24.51
CA ALA A 65 -32.08 3.64 24.26
C ALA A 65 -32.41 3.78 22.76
N ARG A 66 -33.62 4.27 22.46
CA ARG A 66 -34.04 4.56 21.08
C ARG A 66 -33.47 5.92 20.66
N GLN A 67 -32.66 5.94 19.61
CA GLN A 67 -32.05 7.14 19.03
C GLN A 67 -32.69 7.45 17.67
N GLY A 68 -32.69 8.73 17.29
CA GLY A 68 -33.23 9.22 16.03
C GLY A 68 -32.36 10.34 15.47
N ASP A 69 -31.76 10.11 14.30
CA ASP A 69 -30.89 11.07 13.61
C ASP A 69 -31.51 11.48 12.27
N VAL A 70 -31.25 12.70 11.81
CA VAL A 70 -31.59 13.12 10.45
C VAL A 70 -30.32 13.05 9.60
N ILE A 71 -30.38 12.38 8.46
CA ILE A 71 -29.26 12.28 7.52
C ILE A 71 -29.54 13.00 6.21
N GLN A 72 -28.50 13.55 5.59
CA GLN A 72 -28.55 14.20 4.29
C GLN A 72 -27.91 13.32 3.21
N LEU A 73 -28.64 13.15 2.10
CA LEU A 73 -28.26 12.38 0.94
C LEU A 73 -28.33 13.23 -0.33
N PRO A 74 -27.20 13.83 -0.76
CA PRO A 74 -27.03 14.26 -2.14
C PRO A 74 -27.19 13.06 -3.07
N LEU A 75 -28.07 13.15 -4.06
CA LEU A 75 -28.33 12.13 -5.06
C LEU A 75 -28.28 12.73 -6.45
N SER A 76 -27.56 12.06 -7.35
CA SER A 76 -27.54 12.35 -8.77
C SER A 76 -28.28 11.24 -9.51
N PHE A 77 -29.26 11.62 -10.33
CA PHE A 77 -30.06 10.71 -11.16
C PHE A 77 -29.71 10.95 -12.61
N ARG A 78 -29.13 9.95 -13.27
CA ARG A 78 -28.69 10.05 -14.67
C ARG A 78 -29.45 9.05 -15.56
N PRO A 79 -29.80 9.43 -16.80
CA PRO A 79 -30.50 8.54 -17.74
C PRO A 79 -29.58 7.45 -18.31
N GLU A 80 -28.26 7.64 -18.23
CA GLU A 80 -27.23 6.71 -18.69
C GLU A 80 -26.20 6.49 -17.56
N PRO A 81 -25.50 5.34 -17.52
CA PRO A 81 -24.40 5.12 -16.59
C PRO A 81 -23.30 6.18 -16.76
N ALA A 82 -22.70 6.63 -15.65
CA ALA A 82 -21.60 7.59 -15.62
C ALA A 82 -20.34 6.87 -15.09
N PRO A 83 -19.45 6.36 -15.97
CA PRO A 83 -18.29 5.56 -15.58
C PRO A 83 -17.37 6.27 -14.56
N GLU A 84 -17.26 7.60 -14.65
CA GLU A 84 -16.48 8.43 -13.74
C GLU A 84 -17.05 8.49 -12.31
N LEU A 85 -18.32 8.11 -12.11
CA LEU A 85 -19.01 8.09 -10.81
C LEU A 85 -19.23 6.67 -10.27
N GLU A 86 -18.61 5.63 -10.86
CA GLU A 86 -18.84 4.23 -10.48
C GLU A 86 -18.67 3.97 -8.96
N LYS A 87 -17.65 4.58 -8.35
CA LYS A 87 -17.38 4.46 -6.91
C LYS A 87 -18.48 5.07 -6.02
N ALA A 88 -19.32 5.92 -6.60
CA ALA A 88 -20.43 6.59 -5.94
C ALA A 88 -21.79 5.97 -6.27
N LEU A 89 -21.84 4.85 -7.00
CA LEU A 89 -23.10 4.22 -7.41
C LEU A 89 -23.91 3.75 -6.19
N VAL A 90 -25.14 4.25 -6.08
CA VAL A 90 -26.14 3.81 -5.09
C VAL A 90 -26.95 2.64 -5.66
N GLY A 91 -27.32 2.71 -6.95
CA GLY A 91 -28.03 1.64 -7.66
C GLY A 91 -28.75 2.14 -8.91
N SER A 92 -29.76 1.39 -9.37
CA SER A 92 -30.59 1.79 -10.52
C SER A 92 -32.08 1.63 -10.21
N LEU A 93 -32.89 2.52 -10.77
CA LEU A 93 -34.35 2.56 -10.64
C LEU A 93 -34.99 2.42 -12.02
N LYS A 94 -36.10 1.67 -12.10
CA LYS A 94 -36.94 1.64 -13.31
C LYS A 94 -37.99 2.75 -13.24
N ASP A 95 -38.08 3.57 -14.28
CA ASP A 95 -39.16 4.55 -14.43
C ASP A 95 -40.48 3.88 -14.87
N ASP A 96 -41.57 4.66 -14.88
CA ASP A 96 -42.91 4.17 -15.24
C ASP A 96 -43.07 3.85 -16.75
N ASP A 97 -42.13 4.30 -17.59
CA ASP A 97 -42.10 4.07 -19.03
C ASP A 97 -41.12 2.93 -19.43
N GLY A 98 -40.48 2.29 -18.45
CA GLY A 98 -39.53 1.18 -18.63
C GLY A 98 -38.07 1.59 -18.87
N GLY A 99 -37.76 2.89 -18.81
CA GLY A 99 -36.40 3.41 -18.79
C GLY A 99 -35.70 3.17 -17.45
N THR A 100 -34.36 3.16 -17.46
CA THR A 100 -33.54 2.96 -16.26
C THR A 100 -32.87 4.28 -15.89
N ARG A 101 -33.01 4.71 -14.63
CA ARG A 101 -32.26 5.82 -14.05
C ARG A 101 -31.19 5.29 -13.11
N TRP A 102 -29.96 5.74 -13.31
CA TRP A 102 -28.82 5.40 -12.46
C TRP A 102 -28.70 6.43 -11.34
N VAL A 103 -28.57 5.96 -10.10
CA VAL A 103 -28.55 6.79 -8.90
C VAL A 103 -27.14 6.76 -8.29
N TYR A 104 -26.53 7.92 -8.11
CA TYR A 104 -25.20 8.09 -7.52
C TYR A 104 -25.27 8.98 -6.27
N ASP A 105 -24.30 8.83 -5.37
CA ASP A 105 -24.06 9.78 -4.30
C ASP A 105 -23.56 11.10 -4.89
N GLY A 106 -24.43 12.11 -4.85
CA GLY A 106 -24.20 13.41 -5.47
C GLY A 106 -22.97 14.14 -4.93
N ALA A 107 -22.51 13.82 -3.71
CA ALA A 107 -21.29 14.43 -3.18
C ALA A 107 -20.03 14.11 -4.00
N TYR A 108 -20.07 13.03 -4.78
CA TYR A 108 -18.98 12.62 -5.68
C TYR A 108 -19.19 13.11 -7.13
N ASP A 109 -20.35 13.69 -7.44
CA ASP A 109 -20.70 14.15 -8.79
C ASP A 109 -20.28 15.62 -8.98
N PRO A 110 -19.34 15.93 -9.90
CA PRO A 110 -18.90 17.31 -10.15
C PRO A 110 -20.04 18.26 -10.54
N GLU A 111 -21.06 17.79 -11.25
CA GLU A 111 -22.22 18.62 -11.63
C GLU A 111 -23.09 18.96 -10.40
N PHE A 112 -23.22 18.03 -9.45
CA PHE A 112 -23.88 18.34 -8.18
C PHE A 112 -23.09 19.38 -7.40
N ILE A 113 -21.77 19.23 -7.30
CA ILE A 113 -20.91 20.18 -6.58
C ILE A 113 -20.92 21.57 -7.22
N GLU A 114 -20.97 21.65 -8.54
CA GLU A 114 -21.18 22.91 -9.26
C GLU A 114 -22.49 23.59 -8.86
N LEU A 115 -23.61 22.86 -8.89
CA LEU A 115 -24.92 23.39 -8.49
C LEU A 115 -24.95 23.79 -7.01
N TRP A 116 -24.29 23.02 -6.15
CA TRP A 116 -24.21 23.27 -4.71
C TRP A 116 -23.40 24.54 -4.41
N LEU A 117 -22.27 24.74 -5.09
CA LEU A 117 -21.48 25.97 -4.97
C LEU A 117 -22.18 27.19 -5.60
N ALA A 118 -22.87 27.00 -6.73
CA ALA A 118 -23.67 28.07 -7.35
C ALA A 118 -24.79 28.55 -6.39
N LEU A 119 -25.45 27.62 -5.69
CA LEU A 119 -26.45 27.97 -4.67
C LEU A 119 -25.87 28.87 -3.57
N MET A 120 -24.61 28.63 -3.14
CA MET A 120 -23.91 29.51 -2.20
C MET A 120 -23.61 30.88 -2.79
N GLY A 121 -23.11 30.93 -4.03
CA GLY A 121 -22.64 32.17 -4.69
C GLY A 121 -23.74 33.13 -5.16
N ASP A 122 -24.89 32.63 -5.60
CA ASP A 122 -25.95 33.47 -6.18
C ASP A 122 -26.82 34.18 -5.14
N GLY A 123 -26.63 33.88 -3.83
CA GLY A 123 -27.51 34.33 -2.76
C GLY A 123 -28.93 33.87 -3.05
N GLY A 124 -29.23 32.61 -2.70
CA GLY A 124 -30.41 31.83 -3.12
C GLY A 124 -31.69 32.64 -3.31
N PRO A 125 -32.56 32.22 -4.24
CA PRO A 125 -33.57 33.06 -4.90
C PRO A 125 -34.19 34.08 -3.94
N GLY A 126 -33.81 35.35 -4.13
CA GLY A 126 -34.52 36.46 -3.52
C GLY A 126 -36.01 36.31 -3.79
N ASP A 127 -36.81 36.68 -2.79
CA ASP A 127 -38.26 36.52 -2.57
C ASP A 127 -39.19 36.92 -3.75
N GLY A 128 -38.95 36.45 -4.99
CA GLY A 128 -39.59 36.98 -6.19
C GLY A 128 -39.18 36.42 -7.56
N GLY A 129 -38.79 35.15 -7.69
CA GLY A 129 -38.51 34.50 -9.00
C GLY A 129 -39.28 33.17 -9.19
N PRO A 130 -39.98 32.93 -10.32
CA PRO A 130 -40.94 31.83 -10.43
C PRO A 130 -40.31 30.52 -10.93
N GLY A 131 -40.65 29.40 -10.30
CA GLY A 131 -40.70 28.09 -10.99
C GLY A 131 -39.99 26.92 -10.32
N ALA A 132 -40.68 26.25 -9.39
CA ALA A 132 -40.57 24.80 -9.19
C ALA A 132 -41.85 24.29 -8.50
N GLY A 133 -43.00 24.55 -9.13
CA GLY A 133 -44.25 23.87 -8.81
C GLY A 133 -44.31 22.56 -9.58
N GLY A 134 -43.86 21.47 -8.96
CA GLY A 134 -44.09 20.10 -9.42
C GLY A 134 -44.65 19.29 -8.25
N GLU A 135 -45.94 18.97 -8.31
CA GLU A 135 -46.58 18.07 -7.34
C GLU A 135 -46.06 16.64 -7.52
N SER A 136 -45.27 16.14 -6.57
CA SER A 136 -45.20 14.71 -6.23
C SER A 136 -44.50 14.48 -4.88
N GLY A 137 -45.22 13.89 -3.91
CA GLY A 137 -44.64 13.28 -2.70
C GLY A 137 -44.59 14.20 -1.46
N ASN A 138 -44.99 13.69 -0.29
CA ASN A 138 -45.04 14.39 1.00
C ASN A 138 -43.64 14.84 1.49
N GLY A 139 -43.27 16.13 1.40
CA GLY A 139 -42.08 16.66 2.11
C GLY A 139 -41.53 17.99 1.58
N GLY A 140 -42.26 19.10 1.70
CA GLY A 140 -41.87 20.42 1.15
C GLY A 140 -40.78 21.16 1.93
N GLY A 141 -39.50 20.91 1.64
CA GLY A 141 -38.36 21.67 2.17
C GLY A 141 -37.81 22.74 1.22
N THR A 142 -37.06 23.72 1.74
CA THR A 142 -36.34 24.76 0.98
C THR A 142 -34.87 24.82 1.40
N ALA A 143 -33.94 24.96 0.45
CA ALA A 143 -32.52 25.20 0.72
C ALA A 143 -32.11 26.62 0.27
N ARG A 144 -31.27 27.29 1.07
CA ARG A 144 -30.79 28.65 0.82
C ARG A 144 -29.27 28.69 0.97
N GLY A 145 -28.58 29.21 -0.03
CA GLY A 145 -27.15 29.46 0.07
C GLY A 145 -26.82 30.87 0.56
N HIS A 146 -25.66 30.96 1.20
CA HIS A 146 -25.09 32.14 1.80
C HIS A 146 -23.64 32.27 1.33
N SER A 147 -23.20 33.46 0.96
CA SER A 147 -21.82 33.75 0.55
C SER A 147 -21.22 34.86 1.42
N LEU A 148 -19.93 34.75 1.69
CA LEU A 148 -19.13 35.82 2.29
C LEU A 148 -18.16 36.40 1.27
N THR A 149 -18.10 37.72 1.22
CA THR A 149 -17.09 38.43 0.41
C THR A 149 -15.83 38.62 1.24
N GLY A 150 -14.70 38.10 0.78
CA GLY A 150 -13.40 38.24 1.43
C GLY A 150 -12.24 38.25 0.43
N SER A 151 -11.02 38.02 0.92
CA SER A 151 -9.81 37.93 0.11
C SER A 151 -9.79 36.69 -0.81
N HIS A 152 -10.58 35.68 -0.46
CA HIS A 152 -10.78 34.44 -1.21
C HIS A 152 -12.19 34.42 -1.80
N ARG A 153 -12.37 33.69 -2.90
CA ARG A 153 -13.66 33.52 -3.59
C ARG A 153 -13.98 32.05 -3.77
N LEU A 154 -15.27 31.75 -3.95
CA LEU A 154 -15.68 30.43 -4.45
C LEU A 154 -15.06 30.14 -5.83
N PRO A 155 -14.66 28.89 -6.12
CA PRO A 155 -14.08 28.52 -7.41
C PRO A 155 -15.08 28.71 -8.55
N SER A 156 -14.58 29.07 -9.73
CA SER A 156 -15.38 29.15 -10.97
C SER A 156 -15.34 27.81 -11.68
N PHE A 157 -16.44 27.38 -12.27
CA PHE A 157 -16.47 26.17 -13.09
C PHE A 157 -16.11 26.46 -14.56
N PRO A 158 -15.43 25.54 -15.26
CA PRO A 158 -15.08 24.16 -14.84
C PRO A 158 -13.93 24.11 -13.83
N ALA A 159 -14.09 23.31 -12.77
CA ALA A 159 -13.10 23.11 -11.71
C ALA A 159 -12.79 21.61 -11.50
N LYS A 160 -11.61 21.30 -10.96
CA LYS A 160 -11.26 19.94 -10.54
C LYS A 160 -11.93 19.64 -9.21
N VAL A 161 -12.74 18.58 -9.17
CA VAL A 161 -13.47 18.13 -7.98
C VAL A 161 -12.84 16.83 -7.47
N ARG A 162 -12.45 16.81 -6.18
CA ARG A 162 -11.85 15.63 -5.54
C ARG A 162 -12.41 15.44 -4.14
N VAL A 163 -13.12 14.34 -3.92
CA VAL A 163 -13.59 13.95 -2.58
C VAL A 163 -12.42 13.46 -1.73
N LEU A 164 -12.32 13.92 -0.49
CA LEU A 164 -11.32 13.45 0.47
C LEU A 164 -11.74 12.10 1.07
N GLY A 165 -10.81 11.13 1.07
CA GLY A 165 -11.02 9.84 1.72
C GLY A 165 -10.62 9.88 3.20
N GLY A 166 -11.28 9.08 4.05
CA GLY A 166 -10.89 8.88 5.45
C GLY A 166 -11.81 9.49 6.51
N GLU A 167 -12.80 10.31 6.13
CA GLU A 167 -13.64 11.03 7.07
C GLU A 167 -14.69 10.14 7.76
N GLN A 168 -14.92 10.39 9.05
CA GLN A 168 -15.80 9.56 9.90
C GLN A 168 -17.26 10.04 9.94
N SER A 169 -17.54 11.33 9.71
CA SER A 169 -18.87 11.91 10.00
C SER A 169 -19.47 12.76 8.88
N ASN A 170 -18.65 13.33 7.99
CA ASN A 170 -19.06 14.23 6.90
C ASN A 170 -18.41 13.82 5.57
N THR A 171 -18.71 14.52 4.47
CA THR A 171 -18.01 14.34 3.20
C THR A 171 -17.43 15.65 2.73
N SER A 172 -16.11 15.77 2.73
CA SER A 172 -15.40 16.94 2.23
C SER A 172 -14.91 16.76 0.80
N VAL A 173 -15.05 17.82 0.03
CA VAL A 173 -14.75 17.86 -1.39
C VAL A 173 -13.85 19.05 -1.66
N ILE A 174 -12.67 18.79 -2.24
CA ILE A 174 -11.79 19.85 -2.72
C ILE A 174 -12.23 20.25 -4.13
N VAL A 175 -12.42 21.54 -4.33
CA VAL A 175 -12.74 22.16 -5.62
C VAL A 175 -11.64 23.16 -5.95
N ASP A 176 -10.93 22.94 -7.06
CA ASP A 176 -9.79 23.75 -7.49
C ASP A 176 -9.97 24.19 -8.96
N ASP A 177 -10.09 25.50 -9.18
CA ASP A 177 -10.23 26.09 -10.52
C ASP A 177 -8.89 26.50 -11.16
N GLY A 178 -7.77 26.17 -10.51
CA GLY A 178 -6.41 26.53 -10.90
C GLY A 178 -5.95 27.88 -10.37
N THR A 179 -6.86 28.70 -9.83
CA THR A 179 -6.54 29.99 -9.19
C THR A 179 -6.88 29.99 -7.70
N GLU A 180 -8.04 29.44 -7.34
CA GLU A 180 -8.51 29.30 -5.96
C GLU A 180 -8.84 27.83 -5.70
N ALA A 181 -8.53 27.38 -4.49
CA ALA A 181 -8.89 26.06 -4.00
C ALA A 181 -9.78 26.20 -2.77
N THR A 182 -10.85 25.42 -2.73
CA THR A 182 -11.86 25.44 -1.66
C THR A 182 -12.14 24.03 -1.19
N ILE A 183 -12.30 23.85 0.11
CA ILE A 183 -12.81 22.62 0.71
C ILE A 183 -14.28 22.81 1.07
N VAL A 184 -15.14 21.98 0.52
CA VAL A 184 -16.59 21.97 0.75
C VAL A 184 -16.93 20.79 1.64
N LYS A 185 -17.37 21.04 2.86
CA LYS A 185 -17.78 20.02 3.83
C LYS A 185 -19.29 19.86 3.76
N ILE A 186 -19.75 18.67 3.36
CA ILE A 186 -21.16 18.30 3.26
C ILE A 186 -21.53 17.53 4.53
N TYR A 187 -22.46 18.08 5.32
CA TYR A 187 -22.88 17.47 6.57
C TYR A 187 -23.80 16.28 6.31
N ARG A 188 -23.36 15.08 6.70
CA ARG A 188 -24.11 13.83 6.42
C ARG A 188 -25.11 13.50 7.50
N VAL A 189 -24.78 13.79 8.76
CA VAL A 189 -25.71 13.75 9.90
C VAL A 189 -26.05 15.18 10.25
N VAL A 190 -27.31 15.56 10.06
CA VAL A 190 -27.78 16.94 10.17
C VAL A 190 -28.31 17.19 11.56
N SER A 191 -27.72 18.15 12.25
CA SER A 191 -28.18 18.64 13.56
C SER A 191 -28.95 19.94 13.39
N THR A 192 -30.12 20.04 14.01
CA THR A 192 -30.89 21.29 14.04
C THR A 192 -30.25 22.28 15.01
N GLY A 193 -30.09 23.53 14.60
CA GLY A 193 -29.43 24.58 15.40
C GLY A 193 -28.33 25.30 14.63
N THR A 194 -27.72 26.32 15.23
CA THR A 194 -26.61 27.06 14.64
C THR A 194 -25.34 26.19 14.67
N ASN A 195 -24.74 25.94 13.51
CA ASN A 195 -23.47 25.21 13.44
C ASN A 195 -22.30 26.13 13.83
N PRO A 196 -21.54 25.81 14.90
CA PRO A 196 -20.44 26.65 15.37
C PRO A 196 -19.33 26.82 14.32
N GLU A 197 -19.09 25.84 13.45
CA GLU A 197 -18.08 25.95 12.37
C GLU A 197 -18.41 27.10 11.42
N ILE A 198 -19.68 27.26 11.07
CA ILE A 198 -20.16 28.35 10.21
C ILE A 198 -20.19 29.67 10.97
N GLU A 199 -20.78 29.71 12.17
CA GLU A 199 -20.93 30.94 12.95
C GLU A 199 -19.56 31.56 13.27
N VAL A 200 -18.66 30.74 13.82
CA VAL A 200 -17.32 31.17 14.22
C VAL A 200 -16.46 31.48 12.99
N GLY A 201 -16.46 30.59 11.99
CA GLY A 201 -15.71 30.79 10.76
C GLY A 201 -16.11 32.07 10.02
N ALA A 202 -17.42 32.33 9.90
CA ALA A 202 -17.95 33.53 9.28
C ALA A 202 -17.53 34.80 10.03
N ALA A 203 -17.66 34.81 11.35
CA ALA A 203 -17.28 35.94 12.19
C ALA A 203 -15.77 36.25 12.12
N LEU A 204 -14.92 35.21 12.18
CA LEU A 204 -13.47 35.37 12.06
C LEU A 204 -13.04 35.82 10.67
N THR A 205 -13.71 35.36 9.63
CA THR A 205 -13.48 35.81 8.25
C THR A 205 -13.81 37.29 8.10
N GLN A 206 -14.96 37.73 8.64
CA GLN A 206 -15.35 39.15 8.64
C GLN A 206 -14.41 40.03 9.48
N ALA A 207 -13.85 39.48 10.56
CA ALA A 207 -12.82 40.14 11.37
C ALA A 207 -11.44 40.19 10.68
N GLY A 208 -11.30 39.62 9.48
CA GLY A 208 -10.04 39.59 8.73
C GLY A 208 -8.98 38.70 9.37
N SER A 209 -9.40 37.64 10.08
CA SER A 209 -8.47 36.68 10.66
C SER A 209 -7.68 35.98 9.58
N SER A 210 -6.37 35.87 9.82
CA SER A 210 -5.46 35.12 8.96
C SER A 210 -5.22 33.72 9.56
N GLU A 211 -5.44 33.54 10.84
CA GLU A 211 -5.09 32.35 11.62
C GLU A 211 -6.14 31.24 11.49
N VAL A 212 -7.17 31.43 10.66
CA VAL A 212 -8.26 30.47 10.39
C VAL A 212 -8.59 30.55 8.89
N PRO A 213 -8.86 29.43 8.19
CA PRO A 213 -9.22 29.47 6.77
C PRO A 213 -10.47 30.32 6.55
N ALA A 214 -10.47 31.12 5.48
CA ALA A 214 -11.62 31.97 5.19
C ALA A 214 -12.88 31.12 4.90
N THR A 215 -13.99 31.45 5.54
CA THR A 215 -15.31 30.88 5.22
C THR A 215 -15.87 31.62 4.02
N LEU A 216 -16.15 30.89 2.94
CA LEU A 216 -16.55 31.46 1.65
C LEU A 216 -18.07 31.45 1.46
N GLY A 217 -18.75 30.44 2.02
CA GLY A 217 -20.19 30.30 1.95
C GLY A 217 -20.71 29.04 2.64
N TRP A 218 -22.03 28.94 2.80
CA TRP A 218 -22.70 27.77 3.38
C TRP A 218 -24.13 27.64 2.87
N ILE A 219 -24.78 26.52 3.14
CA ILE A 219 -26.18 26.26 2.77
C ILE A 219 -27.00 25.89 3.99
N THR A 220 -28.14 26.56 4.15
CA THR A 220 -29.14 26.26 5.18
C THR A 220 -30.36 25.59 4.55
N GLY A 221 -30.76 24.44 5.08
CA GLY A 221 -31.98 23.72 4.72
C GLY A 221 -33.08 24.01 5.74
N SER A 222 -34.34 24.05 5.28
CA SER A 222 -35.51 24.18 6.18
C SER A 222 -36.66 23.32 5.71
N TRP A 223 -37.35 22.63 6.64
CA TRP A 223 -38.43 21.71 6.32
C TRP A 223 -39.50 21.65 7.43
N PRO A 224 -40.73 21.20 7.14
CA PRO A 224 -41.79 21.07 8.13
C PRO A 224 -41.51 19.94 9.14
N ALA A 225 -41.76 20.19 10.42
CA ALA A 225 -41.72 19.16 11.45
C ALA A 225 -42.88 19.34 12.45
N GLY A 226 -43.85 18.42 12.40
CA GLY A 226 -45.06 18.51 13.23
C GLY A 226 -45.85 19.80 12.95
N THR A 227 -45.99 20.67 13.96
CA THR A 227 -46.66 21.98 13.83
C THR A 227 -45.71 23.16 13.60
N GLY A 228 -44.41 22.91 13.45
CA GLY A 228 -43.37 23.93 13.26
C GLY A 228 -42.49 23.69 12.02
N GLN A 229 -41.44 24.50 11.87
CA GLN A 229 -40.43 24.40 10.84
C GLN A 229 -39.07 24.16 11.50
N LEU A 230 -38.32 23.16 11.05
CA LEU A 230 -36.93 22.94 11.45
C LEU A 230 -36.01 23.54 10.39
N SER A 231 -34.84 24.00 10.84
CA SER A 231 -33.76 24.46 9.97
C SER A 231 -32.43 23.91 10.45
N ALA A 232 -31.53 23.62 9.52
CA ALA A 232 -30.19 23.14 9.81
C ALA A 232 -29.23 23.50 8.68
N GLU A 233 -27.94 23.57 9.01
CA GLU A 233 -26.88 23.78 8.02
C GLU A 233 -26.54 22.46 7.32
N LEU A 234 -26.41 22.51 5.99
CA LEU A 234 -26.30 21.36 5.10
C LEU A 234 -24.88 21.19 4.53
N ALA A 235 -24.16 22.30 4.34
CA ALA A 235 -22.77 22.32 3.90
C ALA A 235 -22.11 23.67 4.19
N VAL A 236 -20.78 23.67 4.28
CA VAL A 236 -19.93 24.87 4.38
C VAL A 236 -18.76 24.78 3.42
N ALA A 237 -18.31 25.92 2.88
CA ALA A 237 -17.15 26.05 2.02
C ALA A 237 -16.08 26.95 2.68
N HIS A 238 -14.86 26.43 2.80
CA HIS A 238 -13.70 27.14 3.33
C HIS A 238 -12.58 27.23 2.30
N GLU A 239 -11.72 28.23 2.43
CA GLU A 239 -10.40 28.26 1.78
C GLU A 239 -9.66 26.95 2.03
N PHE A 240 -9.10 26.36 0.98
CA PHE A 240 -8.25 25.18 1.10
C PHE A 240 -6.79 25.59 1.31
N VAL A 241 -6.22 25.25 2.47
CA VAL A 241 -4.81 25.52 2.80
C VAL A 241 -3.91 24.56 2.04
N LYS A 242 -3.45 25.00 0.86
CA LYS A 242 -2.58 24.20 -0.01
C LYS A 242 -1.19 24.02 0.62
N ASP A 243 -0.64 22.81 0.50
CA ASP A 243 0.72 22.44 0.95
C ASP A 243 0.96 22.65 2.46
N GLY A 244 -0.10 22.70 3.28
CA GLY A 244 0.00 22.81 4.73
C GLY A 244 0.60 21.56 5.39
N GLN A 245 1.51 21.75 6.34
CA GLN A 245 2.07 20.66 7.15
C GLN A 245 1.28 20.46 8.44
N ASP A 246 1.00 19.21 8.79
CA ASP A 246 0.22 18.86 9.98
C ASP A 246 1.01 19.13 11.29
N ALA A 247 0.44 19.94 12.19
CA ALA A 247 1.13 20.35 13.41
C ALA A 247 1.34 19.18 14.39
N TRP A 248 0.42 18.22 14.42
CA TRP A 248 0.57 16.99 15.22
C TRP A 248 1.79 16.20 14.75
N ARG A 249 1.90 15.96 13.45
CA ARG A 249 3.03 15.24 12.87
C ARG A 249 4.37 15.95 13.13
N LEU A 250 4.42 17.27 12.96
CA LEU A 250 5.61 18.06 13.27
C LEU A 250 6.04 17.92 14.73
N ALA A 251 5.08 17.96 15.68
CA ALA A 251 5.36 17.82 17.10
C ALA A 251 5.81 16.40 17.46
N VAL A 252 5.16 15.36 16.91
CA VAL A 252 5.55 13.96 17.12
C VAL A 252 6.92 13.66 16.54
N GLU A 253 7.24 14.17 15.34
CA GLU A 253 8.56 14.02 14.72
C GLU A 253 9.65 14.72 15.55
N ALA A 254 9.39 15.94 16.03
CA ALA A 254 10.32 16.68 16.88
C ALA A 254 10.54 15.96 18.23
N ALA A 255 9.47 15.54 18.90
CA ALA A 255 9.56 14.76 20.13
C ALA A 255 10.32 13.44 19.90
N SER A 256 10.04 12.75 18.79
CA SER A 256 10.69 11.49 18.41
C SER A 256 12.19 11.65 18.15
N ALA A 257 12.60 12.79 17.61
CA ALA A 257 14.00 13.10 17.34
C ALA A 257 14.71 13.75 18.54
N GLY A 258 14.01 14.00 19.66
CA GLY A 258 14.52 14.78 20.78
C GLY A 258 14.87 16.22 20.40
N GLN A 259 14.24 16.75 19.36
CA GLN A 259 14.46 18.10 18.86
C GLN A 259 13.65 19.14 19.64
N ASP A 260 14.18 20.35 19.73
CA ASP A 260 13.50 21.49 20.33
C ASP A 260 12.29 21.92 19.46
N PHE A 261 11.13 22.06 20.09
CA PHE A 261 9.88 22.51 19.47
C PHE A 261 9.35 23.80 20.13
N THR A 262 10.15 24.45 20.99
CA THR A 262 9.71 25.60 21.79
C THR A 262 9.42 26.84 20.95
N GLU A 263 10.13 27.06 19.83
CA GLU A 263 9.83 28.18 18.93
C GLU A 263 8.46 28.02 18.27
N GLN A 264 8.18 26.82 17.75
CA GLN A 264 6.90 26.45 17.15
C GLN A 264 5.78 26.53 18.18
N ALA A 265 5.98 25.99 19.38
CA ALA A 265 5.03 26.07 20.48
C ALA A 265 4.72 27.52 20.88
N ARG A 266 5.73 28.41 20.93
CA ARG A 266 5.52 29.84 21.20
C ARG A 266 4.66 30.49 20.12
N GLU A 267 4.93 30.23 18.84
CA GLU A 267 4.13 30.77 17.74
C GLU A 267 2.69 30.22 17.73
N LEU A 268 2.49 28.95 18.09
CA LEU A 268 1.16 28.37 18.31
C LEU A 268 0.41 29.10 19.44
N GLY A 269 1.12 29.47 20.51
CA GLY A 269 0.59 30.30 21.61
C GLY A 269 0.10 31.67 21.13
N ARG A 270 0.90 32.35 20.29
CA ARG A 270 0.52 33.63 19.69
C ARG A 270 -0.70 33.50 18.79
N ALA A 271 -0.72 32.50 17.92
CA ALA A 271 -1.84 32.25 17.00
C ALA A 271 -3.15 31.98 17.77
N THR A 272 -3.09 31.14 18.82
CA THR A 272 -4.26 30.83 19.66
C THR A 272 -4.79 32.08 20.36
N ALA A 273 -3.91 32.89 20.95
CA ALA A 273 -4.29 34.14 21.60
C ALA A 273 -4.88 35.16 20.62
N ALA A 274 -4.35 35.24 19.39
CA ALA A 274 -4.87 36.12 18.36
C ALA A 274 -6.29 35.71 17.92
N VAL A 275 -6.56 34.41 17.77
CA VAL A 275 -7.93 33.91 17.51
C VAL A 275 -8.85 34.24 18.67
N HIS A 276 -8.45 33.99 19.92
CA HIS A 276 -9.24 34.34 21.10
C HIS A 276 -9.57 35.83 21.18
N SER A 277 -8.62 36.73 20.88
CA SER A 277 -8.88 38.18 20.84
C SER A 277 -9.93 38.54 19.79
N ARG A 278 -9.82 37.96 18.59
CA ARG A 278 -10.80 38.21 17.51
C ARG A 278 -12.18 37.64 17.84
N LEU A 279 -12.26 36.48 18.48
CA LEU A 279 -13.54 35.93 18.96
C LEU A 279 -14.20 36.84 20.00
N ALA A 280 -13.43 37.37 20.93
CA ALA A 280 -13.91 38.32 21.92
C ALA A 280 -14.41 39.62 21.28
N GLU A 281 -13.72 40.11 20.25
CA GLU A 281 -14.14 41.29 19.49
C GLU A 281 -15.43 41.04 18.69
N ALA A 282 -15.54 39.87 18.06
CA ALA A 282 -16.66 39.53 17.18
C ALA A 282 -17.95 39.19 17.95
N PHE A 283 -17.84 38.45 19.05
CA PHE A 283 -19.00 37.95 19.82
C PHE A 283 -19.20 38.66 21.16
N GLY A 284 -18.23 39.47 21.59
CA GLY A 284 -18.23 40.08 22.91
C GLY A 284 -17.76 39.13 24.00
N ASN A 285 -17.75 39.68 25.21
CA ASN A 285 -17.34 39.01 26.44
C ASN A 285 -18.51 38.99 27.42
N ASP A 286 -18.70 37.86 28.08
CA ASP A 286 -19.65 37.67 29.16
C ASP A 286 -18.96 37.52 30.51
N GLN A 287 -19.78 37.61 31.57
CA GLN A 287 -19.40 37.30 32.94
C GLN A 287 -20.44 36.36 33.53
N GLU A 288 -20.03 35.51 34.46
CA GLU A 288 -20.99 34.71 35.23
C GLU A 288 -22.00 35.64 35.93
N THR A 289 -23.29 35.30 35.83
CA THR A 289 -24.38 36.02 36.51
C THR A 289 -24.18 36.03 38.04
N GLU A 290 -23.66 34.93 38.58
CA GLU A 290 -23.14 34.82 39.94
C GLU A 290 -21.73 34.21 39.88
N PRO A 291 -20.66 34.96 40.21
CA PRO A 291 -19.29 34.46 40.10
C PRO A 291 -19.07 33.14 40.85
N GLY A 292 -18.51 32.16 40.16
CA GLY A 292 -18.21 30.81 40.65
C GLY A 292 -19.39 29.85 40.77
N HIS A 293 -20.56 30.21 40.25
CA HIS A 293 -21.80 29.41 40.36
C HIS A 293 -22.28 28.82 39.03
N VAL A 294 -21.61 29.11 37.90
CA VAL A 294 -22.00 28.57 36.59
C VAL A 294 -20.93 27.61 36.06
N VAL A 295 -19.71 28.09 35.83
CA VAL A 295 -18.65 27.30 35.18
C VAL A 295 -18.07 26.25 36.13
N ALA A 296 -17.74 26.62 37.37
CA ALA A 296 -17.15 25.70 38.34
C ALA A 296 -18.05 24.47 38.62
N PRO A 297 -19.37 24.62 38.87
CA PRO A 297 -20.28 23.48 38.99
C PRO A 297 -20.41 22.66 37.69
N ALA A 298 -20.40 23.30 36.52
CA ALA A 298 -20.48 22.60 35.23
C ALA A 298 -19.24 21.72 34.99
N VAL A 299 -18.03 22.27 35.20
CA VAL A 299 -16.77 21.52 35.13
C VAL A 299 -16.77 20.36 36.13
N ALA A 300 -17.18 20.60 37.38
CA ALA A 300 -17.26 19.55 38.40
C ALA A 300 -18.24 18.43 38.00
N SER A 301 -19.37 18.77 37.39
CA SER A 301 -20.34 17.80 36.90
C SER A 301 -19.76 16.93 35.77
N ARG A 302 -19.06 17.53 34.81
CA ARG A 302 -18.42 16.80 33.71
C ARG A 302 -17.33 15.87 34.21
N ILE A 303 -16.46 16.36 35.09
CA ILE A 303 -15.42 15.53 35.71
C ILE A 303 -16.04 14.34 36.43
N ARG A 304 -17.11 14.52 37.23
CA ARG A 304 -17.79 13.39 37.89
C ARG A 304 -18.42 12.41 36.91
N HIS A 305 -18.99 12.91 35.81
CA HIS A 305 -19.56 12.07 34.77
C HIS A 305 -18.48 11.21 34.08
N SER A 306 -17.41 11.84 33.60
CA SER A 306 -16.29 11.12 32.98
C SER A 306 -15.60 10.18 33.98
N TRP A 307 -15.48 10.58 35.25
CA TRP A 307 -14.92 9.73 36.31
C TRP A 307 -15.75 8.48 36.59
N ALA A 308 -17.08 8.52 36.42
CA ALA A 308 -17.91 7.34 36.60
C ALA A 308 -17.57 6.21 35.61
N GLU A 309 -17.04 6.57 34.43
CA GLU A 309 -16.59 5.62 33.41
C GLU A 309 -15.07 5.37 33.45
N ALA A 310 -14.28 6.42 33.65
CA ALA A 310 -12.82 6.38 33.61
C ALA A 310 -12.17 6.00 34.95
N GLY A 311 -12.87 6.15 36.08
CA GLY A 311 -12.29 6.05 37.43
C GLY A 311 -11.66 4.70 37.72
N THR A 312 -12.21 3.61 37.17
CA THR A 312 -11.62 2.26 37.28
C THR A 312 -10.31 2.12 36.52
N ALA A 313 -10.13 2.85 35.41
CA ALA A 313 -8.87 2.86 34.66
C ALA A 313 -7.82 3.80 35.29
N VAL A 314 -8.25 4.93 35.85
CA VAL A 314 -7.35 5.94 36.44
C VAL A 314 -6.79 5.50 37.80
N GLY A 315 -7.53 4.74 38.60
CA GLY A 315 -7.07 4.21 39.89
C GLY A 315 -7.68 4.92 41.11
N PRO A 316 -7.16 4.72 42.33
CA PRO A 316 -7.84 5.05 43.59
C PRO A 316 -7.74 6.54 43.99
N TYR A 317 -7.94 7.47 43.04
CA TYR A 317 -7.80 8.91 43.25
C TYR A 317 -9.12 9.63 43.57
N THR A 318 -10.14 8.90 44.03
CA THR A 318 -11.48 9.47 44.28
C THR A 318 -11.45 10.56 45.36
N ASP A 319 -10.62 10.40 46.40
CA ASP A 319 -10.49 11.40 47.47
C ASP A 319 -9.78 12.67 46.98
N GLN A 320 -8.72 12.53 46.18
CA GLN A 320 -7.99 13.65 45.58
C GLN A 320 -8.85 14.39 44.57
N LEU A 321 -9.66 13.66 43.81
CA LEU A 321 -10.66 14.23 42.91
C LEU A 321 -11.66 15.08 43.71
N GLU A 322 -12.29 14.54 44.74
CA GLU A 322 -13.28 15.29 45.52
C GLU A 322 -12.64 16.48 46.27
N ALA A 323 -11.37 16.38 46.67
CA ALA A 323 -10.62 17.52 47.22
C ALA A 323 -10.37 18.62 46.18
N LEU A 324 -10.05 18.27 44.93
CA LEU A 324 -9.95 19.23 43.81
C LEU A 324 -11.31 19.87 43.53
N LEU A 325 -12.38 19.09 43.43
CA LEU A 325 -13.74 19.59 43.19
C LEU A 325 -14.23 20.50 44.32
N SER A 326 -13.83 20.22 45.57
CA SER A 326 -14.12 21.07 46.72
C SER A 326 -13.38 22.42 46.67
N ARG A 327 -12.13 22.44 46.18
CA ARG A 327 -11.38 23.70 45.94
C ARG A 327 -11.90 24.48 44.75
N LEU A 328 -12.46 23.80 43.76
CA LEU A 328 -13.09 24.41 42.59
C LEU A 328 -14.42 25.09 42.95
N ALA A 329 -15.14 24.58 43.94
CA ALA A 329 -16.43 25.12 44.35
C ALA A 329 -16.34 26.61 44.74
N GLY A 330 -17.11 27.47 44.04
CA GLY A 330 -17.11 28.92 44.25
C GLY A 330 -15.90 29.65 43.63
N HIS A 331 -15.02 28.96 42.90
CA HIS A 331 -13.92 29.59 42.17
C HIS A 331 -14.46 30.36 40.96
N LYS A 332 -14.04 31.62 40.81
CA LYS A 332 -14.49 32.48 39.69
C LYS A 332 -13.87 32.01 38.37
N ALA A 333 -14.67 31.96 37.31
CA ALA A 333 -14.24 31.52 35.99
C ALA A 333 -13.37 32.55 35.24
N GLY A 334 -13.60 33.83 35.52
CA GLY A 334 -13.05 34.94 34.74
C GLY A 334 -14.03 35.37 33.64
N THR A 335 -13.49 35.99 32.60
CA THR A 335 -14.27 36.41 31.42
C THR A 335 -14.62 35.20 30.56
N LEU A 336 -15.88 35.12 30.14
CA LEU A 336 -16.39 34.10 29.23
C LEU A 336 -16.45 34.69 27.82
N GLN A 337 -16.10 33.90 26.81
CA GLN A 337 -16.17 34.30 25.40
C GLN A 337 -16.40 33.08 24.52
N ARG A 338 -16.62 33.31 23.21
CA ARG A 338 -16.56 32.21 22.25
C ARG A 338 -15.13 31.69 22.15
N ILE A 339 -15.00 30.37 22.09
CA ILE A 339 -13.74 29.63 22.03
C ILE A 339 -13.87 28.54 20.95
N HIS A 340 -12.78 27.87 20.61
CA HIS A 340 -12.79 26.71 19.73
C HIS A 340 -13.48 25.51 20.39
N GLY A 341 -13.23 25.27 21.67
CA GLY A 341 -13.94 24.30 22.50
C GLY A 341 -13.47 22.85 22.39
N ASP A 342 -12.50 22.53 21.52
CA ASP A 342 -11.81 21.23 21.45
C ASP A 342 -10.38 21.33 20.86
N LEU A 343 -9.73 22.49 21.02
CA LEU A 343 -8.47 22.78 20.32
C LEU A 343 -7.34 21.81 20.68
N HIS A 344 -6.72 21.20 19.68
CA HIS A 344 -5.50 20.38 19.81
C HIS A 344 -4.64 20.40 18.54
N LEU A 345 -3.38 19.92 18.62
CA LEU A 345 -2.44 19.91 17.48
C LEU A 345 -2.99 19.32 16.18
N GLY A 346 -3.82 18.26 16.25
CA GLY A 346 -4.46 17.67 15.06
C GLY A 346 -5.46 18.57 14.32
N GLN A 347 -5.77 19.76 14.83
CA GLN A 347 -6.64 20.76 14.19
C GLN A 347 -5.83 21.96 13.69
N ILE A 348 -4.51 21.82 13.53
CA ILE A 348 -3.63 22.93 13.15
C ILE A 348 -2.74 22.53 11.99
N LEU A 349 -2.63 23.42 10.99
CA LEU A 349 -1.69 23.31 9.88
C LEU A 349 -0.66 24.44 9.92
N LEU A 350 0.56 24.15 9.49
CA LEU A 350 1.57 25.14 9.12
C LEU A 350 1.49 25.41 7.62
N ALA A 351 0.87 26.52 7.24
CA ALA A 351 0.75 26.95 5.85
C ALA A 351 2.08 27.58 5.35
N PRO A 352 2.58 27.18 4.16
CA PRO A 352 3.77 27.80 3.56
C PRO A 352 3.49 29.23 3.09
N GLN A 353 4.49 30.09 3.20
CA GLN A 353 4.45 31.47 2.72
C GLN A 353 5.48 31.70 1.59
N PRO A 354 5.34 32.78 0.77
CA PRO A 354 6.28 33.10 -0.29
C PRO A 354 7.74 33.13 0.18
N ALA A 355 8.67 32.80 -0.72
CA ALA A 355 10.08 32.59 -0.39
C ALA A 355 10.69 33.75 0.43
N GLY A 356 11.00 33.47 1.70
CA GLY A 356 11.64 34.41 2.63
C GLY A 356 10.82 34.73 3.89
N GLU A 357 9.54 34.37 3.94
CA GLU A 357 8.68 34.55 5.13
C GLU A 357 8.49 33.23 5.90
N PRO A 358 8.44 33.25 7.25
CA PRO A 358 8.16 32.06 8.04
C PRO A 358 6.73 31.56 7.79
N GLY A 359 6.54 30.24 7.83
CA GLY A 359 5.22 29.61 7.67
C GLY A 359 4.23 30.12 8.72
N ARG A 360 2.94 30.08 8.39
CA ARG A 360 1.85 30.59 9.25
C ARG A 360 1.04 29.44 9.84
N TRP A 361 0.77 29.48 11.14
CA TRP A 361 -0.16 28.55 11.78
C TRP A 361 -1.62 28.89 11.44
N VAL A 362 -2.38 27.87 11.08
CA VAL A 362 -3.79 27.96 10.68
C VAL A 362 -4.61 26.95 11.49
N ILE A 363 -5.57 27.43 12.27
CA ILE A 363 -6.46 26.66 13.13
C ILE A 363 -7.73 26.28 12.34
N LEU A 364 -8.07 24.99 12.38
CA LEU A 364 -9.15 24.37 11.62
C LEU A 364 -10.28 23.89 12.55
N ASP A 365 -11.43 23.53 11.98
CA ASP A 365 -12.46 22.69 12.62
C ASP A 365 -13.09 23.23 13.92
N PHE A 366 -13.82 24.34 13.82
CA PHE A 366 -14.55 24.96 14.92
C PHE A 366 -15.88 24.25 15.28
N GLU A 367 -15.98 22.94 15.07
CA GLU A 367 -17.18 22.15 15.41
C GLU A 367 -17.36 21.94 16.93
N GLY A 368 -16.29 22.10 17.72
CA GLY A 368 -16.25 21.82 19.16
C GLY A 368 -16.33 20.32 19.49
N GLU A 369 -16.32 19.98 20.79
CA GLU A 369 -16.32 18.58 21.26
C GLU A 369 -17.48 17.74 20.68
N PRO A 370 -17.22 16.69 19.89
CA PRO A 370 -18.25 15.92 19.18
C PRO A 370 -19.30 15.25 20.07
N LEU A 371 -18.95 14.93 21.33
CA LEU A 371 -19.87 14.30 22.28
C LEU A 371 -20.89 15.27 22.89
N ARG A 372 -20.76 16.59 22.64
CA ARG A 372 -21.72 17.59 23.14
C ARG A 372 -22.83 17.86 22.13
N PRO A 373 -24.08 18.12 22.56
CA PRO A 373 -25.12 18.65 21.69
C PRO A 373 -24.70 19.97 21.05
N ILE A 374 -25.09 20.20 19.79
CA ILE A 374 -24.71 21.39 19.02
C ILE A 374 -25.05 22.71 19.74
N GLU A 375 -26.19 22.74 20.45
CA GLU A 375 -26.65 23.89 21.25
C GLU A 375 -25.65 24.26 22.35
N GLU A 376 -25.01 23.28 22.98
CA GLU A 376 -24.03 23.49 24.04
C GLU A 376 -22.67 23.96 23.51
N ARG A 377 -22.33 23.61 22.26
CA ARG A 377 -21.07 24.02 21.60
C ARG A 377 -21.07 25.50 21.23
N THR A 378 -22.25 26.12 21.20
CA THR A 378 -22.40 27.55 20.89
C THR A 378 -22.32 28.49 22.10
N LEU A 379 -22.22 27.94 23.31
CA LEU A 379 -22.18 28.75 24.53
C LEU A 379 -20.79 29.38 24.77
N PRO A 380 -20.72 30.61 25.31
CA PRO A 380 -19.47 31.18 25.80
C PRO A 380 -18.86 30.33 26.92
N ASP A 381 -17.54 30.19 26.92
CA ASP A 381 -16.78 29.43 27.91
C ASP A 381 -15.46 30.16 28.25
N VAL A 382 -14.67 29.60 29.16
CA VAL A 382 -13.37 30.17 29.53
C VAL A 382 -12.29 29.84 28.49
N PRO A 383 -11.51 30.84 28.00
CA PRO A 383 -10.39 30.62 27.07
C PRO A 383 -9.36 29.60 27.55
N LEU A 384 -9.29 29.43 28.87
CA LEU A 384 -8.42 28.47 29.54
C LEU A 384 -8.65 27.04 29.07
N ARG A 385 -9.87 26.72 28.61
CA ARG A 385 -10.20 25.39 28.11
C ARG A 385 -9.43 25.03 26.84
N ASP A 386 -9.35 25.92 25.86
CA ASP A 386 -8.57 25.71 24.63
C ASP A 386 -7.07 25.66 24.92
N VAL A 387 -6.59 26.52 25.82
CA VAL A 387 -5.20 26.49 26.28
C VAL A 387 -4.86 25.12 26.87
N VAL A 388 -5.71 24.62 27.77
CA VAL A 388 -5.52 23.30 28.39
C VAL A 388 -5.57 22.17 27.36
N GLY A 389 -6.47 22.24 26.38
CA GLY A 389 -6.55 21.28 25.27
C GLY A 389 -5.25 21.21 24.48
N MET A 390 -4.70 22.37 24.10
CA MET A 390 -3.42 22.45 23.41
C MET A 390 -2.26 21.91 24.27
N LEU A 391 -2.19 22.28 25.55
CA LEU A 391 -1.17 21.77 26.47
C LEU A 391 -1.23 20.25 26.63
N ARG A 392 -2.44 19.67 26.68
CA ARG A 392 -2.62 18.20 26.65
C ARG A 392 -2.13 17.59 25.35
N SER A 393 -2.29 18.27 24.22
CA SER A 393 -1.85 17.73 22.94
C SER A 393 -0.33 17.58 22.81
N PHE A 394 0.49 18.38 23.53
CA PHE A 394 1.94 18.15 23.62
C PHE A 394 2.29 16.89 24.44
N ASP A 395 1.57 16.64 25.52
CA ASP A 395 1.67 15.41 26.33
C ASP A 395 1.32 14.18 25.48
N TYR A 396 0.24 14.29 24.70
CA TYR A 396 -0.17 13.28 23.72
C TYR A 396 0.86 13.08 22.61
N ALA A 397 1.46 14.15 22.06
CA ALA A 397 2.49 14.05 21.02
C ALA A 397 3.76 13.38 21.54
N ALA A 398 4.18 13.68 22.77
CA ALA A 398 5.30 12.99 23.42
C ALA A 398 4.98 11.51 23.69
N GLY A 399 3.77 11.20 24.16
CA GLY A 399 3.31 9.83 24.35
C GLY A 399 3.25 9.05 23.03
N ALA A 400 2.76 9.68 21.96
CA ALA A 400 2.74 9.12 20.61
C ALA A 400 4.16 8.90 20.08
N ALA A 401 5.09 9.83 20.27
CA ALA A 401 6.49 9.66 19.86
C ALA A 401 7.17 8.45 20.50
N VAL A 402 6.97 8.24 21.82
CA VAL A 402 7.48 7.05 22.53
C VAL A 402 6.86 5.76 22.00
N ARG A 403 5.59 5.82 21.59
CA ARG A 403 4.84 4.65 21.11
C ARG A 403 5.12 4.30 19.65
N GLU A 404 5.18 5.30 18.76
CA GLU A 404 5.42 5.13 17.33
C GLU A 404 6.86 4.66 17.05
N LYS A 405 7.82 5.00 17.91
CA LYS A 405 9.22 4.55 17.82
C LYS A 405 9.71 4.03 19.16
N PRO A 406 9.46 2.75 19.49
CA PRO A 406 9.94 2.13 20.72
C PRO A 406 11.47 2.28 20.87
N GLY A 407 11.93 2.79 22.02
CA GLY A 407 13.35 3.12 22.27
C GLY A 407 13.71 4.61 22.12
N THR A 408 12.78 5.42 21.62
CA THR A 408 12.88 6.88 21.64
C THR A 408 12.85 7.41 23.08
N SER A 409 13.88 8.17 23.47
CA SER A 409 13.89 8.91 24.72
C SER A 409 13.51 10.36 24.46
N VAL A 410 12.22 10.69 24.63
CA VAL A 410 11.80 12.10 24.67
C VAL A 410 12.44 12.76 25.90
N PRO A 411 13.11 13.92 25.77
CA PRO A 411 13.67 14.63 26.91
C PRO A 411 12.61 14.83 27.99
N ALA A 412 12.93 14.55 29.25
CA ALA A 412 11.96 14.63 30.36
C ALA A 412 11.32 16.03 30.51
N SER A 413 12.02 17.08 30.05
CA SER A 413 11.53 18.46 30.04
C SER A 413 10.75 18.83 28.79
N TRP A 414 10.74 18.03 27.72
CA TRP A 414 10.22 18.45 26.41
C TRP A 414 8.77 18.93 26.48
N VAL A 415 7.89 18.19 27.17
CA VAL A 415 6.48 18.57 27.35
C VAL A 415 6.36 19.86 28.16
N SER A 416 7.13 20.00 29.25
CA SER A 416 7.11 21.22 30.06
C SER A 416 7.68 22.43 29.32
N ASP A 417 8.73 22.24 28.53
CA ASP A 417 9.41 23.28 27.75
C ASP A 417 8.46 23.80 26.65
N CYS A 418 7.79 22.89 25.94
CA CYS A 418 6.78 23.24 24.94
C CYS A 418 5.58 23.94 25.59
N ALA A 419 5.09 23.44 26.72
CA ALA A 419 3.99 24.05 27.46
C ALA A 419 4.33 25.48 27.92
N ASP A 420 5.52 25.69 28.48
CA ASP A 420 5.96 27.00 28.96
C ASP A 420 6.22 27.96 27.79
N ALA A 421 6.75 27.47 26.67
CA ALA A 421 6.92 28.26 25.46
C ALA A 421 5.58 28.68 24.84
N PHE A 422 4.60 27.77 24.78
CA PHE A 422 3.23 28.06 24.34
C PHE A 422 2.57 29.13 25.21
N LEU A 423 2.64 28.97 26.54
CA LEU A 423 2.08 29.95 27.48
C LEU A 423 2.79 31.31 27.36
N SER A 424 4.11 31.31 27.18
CA SER A 424 4.87 32.54 26.90
C SER A 424 4.37 33.23 25.63
N GLY A 425 4.14 32.48 24.55
CA GLY A 425 3.61 33.01 23.29
C GLY A 425 2.20 33.56 23.43
N TYR A 426 1.35 32.85 24.17
CA TYR A 426 -0.02 33.27 24.45
C TYR A 426 -0.05 34.60 25.23
N SER A 427 0.80 34.74 26.26
CA SER A 427 0.90 35.95 27.09
C SER A 427 1.48 37.17 26.36
N GLU A 428 2.19 36.99 25.24
CA GLU A 428 2.68 38.10 24.42
C GLU A 428 1.55 38.83 23.69
N VAL A 429 0.45 38.15 23.38
CA VAL A 429 -0.72 38.71 22.70
C VAL A 429 -1.84 39.05 23.68
N THR A 430 -2.11 38.19 24.65
CA THR A 430 -3.12 38.42 25.70
C THR A 430 -2.43 38.70 27.05
N PRO A 431 -2.31 39.97 27.48
CA PRO A 431 -1.57 40.32 28.68
C PRO A 431 -2.19 39.70 29.94
N GLY A 432 -1.40 38.88 30.63
CA GLY A 432 -1.79 38.17 31.84
C GLY A 432 -0.97 36.90 32.02
N THR A 433 -0.85 36.42 33.25
CA THR A 433 -0.19 35.13 33.55
C THR A 433 -1.25 34.08 33.80
N ILE A 434 -1.20 32.98 33.05
CA ILE A 434 -2.05 31.81 33.30
C ILE A 434 -1.50 31.07 34.53
N ASP A 435 -2.29 31.06 35.61
CA ASP A 435 -1.95 30.34 36.85
C ASP A 435 -2.29 28.85 36.71
N ARG A 436 -1.26 28.05 36.40
CA ARG A 436 -1.32 26.58 36.28
C ARG A 436 -1.68 25.89 37.61
N ALA A 437 -1.53 26.57 38.75
CA ALA A 437 -1.89 26.02 40.06
C ALA A 437 -3.32 26.38 40.49
N SER A 438 -4.03 27.23 39.73
CA SER A 438 -5.41 27.59 40.05
C SER A 438 -6.33 26.37 40.01
N PRO A 439 -7.28 26.20 40.96
CA PRO A 439 -8.22 25.09 40.96
C PRO A 439 -8.97 24.90 39.64
N LEU A 440 -9.28 26.01 38.95
CA LEU A 440 -9.96 25.98 37.65
C LEU A 440 -9.08 25.39 36.54
N PHE A 441 -7.80 25.79 36.46
CA PHE A 441 -6.87 25.22 35.47
C PHE A 441 -6.72 23.71 35.68
N VAL A 442 -6.43 23.30 36.92
CA VAL A 442 -6.22 21.89 37.26
C VAL A 442 -7.48 21.06 36.99
N ALA A 443 -8.66 21.61 37.27
CA ALA A 443 -9.93 20.96 36.98
C ALA A 443 -10.18 20.81 35.48
N LEU A 444 -9.99 21.85 34.67
CA LEU A 444 -10.13 21.75 33.20
C LEU A 444 -9.10 20.78 32.60
N TRP A 445 -7.89 20.74 33.17
CA TRP A 445 -6.85 19.83 32.72
C TRP A 445 -7.20 18.37 32.99
N LEU A 446 -7.80 18.10 34.15
CA LEU A 446 -8.35 16.80 34.47
C LEU A 446 -9.58 16.46 33.62
N ASP A 447 -10.47 17.42 33.40
CA ASP A 447 -11.67 17.25 32.56
C ASP A 447 -11.29 16.74 31.16
N LYS A 448 -10.30 17.39 30.53
CA LYS A 448 -9.79 16.96 29.21
C LYS A 448 -9.12 15.59 29.24
N ALA A 449 -8.26 15.30 30.23
CA ALA A 449 -7.64 13.97 30.33
C ALA A 449 -8.66 12.86 30.59
N LEU A 450 -9.66 13.07 31.43
CA LEU A 450 -10.70 12.07 31.67
C LEU A 450 -11.59 11.87 30.43
N TYR A 451 -11.89 12.94 29.70
CA TYR A 451 -12.56 12.84 28.40
C TYR A 451 -11.76 11.94 27.44
N GLU A 452 -10.45 12.17 27.34
CA GLU A 452 -9.53 11.35 26.53
C GLU A 452 -9.50 9.89 27.02
N VAL A 453 -9.47 9.62 28.32
CA VAL A 453 -9.58 8.25 28.87
C VAL A 453 -10.87 7.58 28.38
N VAL A 454 -12.03 8.24 28.50
CA VAL A 454 -13.32 7.69 28.05
C VAL A 454 -13.32 7.46 26.53
N TYR A 455 -12.74 8.39 25.77
CA TYR A 455 -12.65 8.27 24.32
C TYR A 455 -11.76 7.09 23.89
N GLU A 456 -10.57 6.94 24.50
CA GLU A 456 -9.65 5.84 24.17
C GLU A 456 -10.17 4.48 24.64
N LEU A 457 -10.83 4.41 25.80
CA LEU A 457 -11.52 3.19 26.25
C LEU A 457 -12.53 2.66 25.23
N ARG A 458 -13.21 3.56 24.51
CA ARG A 458 -14.25 3.20 23.54
C ARG A 458 -13.72 2.91 22.15
N ASN A 459 -12.64 3.59 21.74
CA ASN A 459 -12.21 3.62 20.35
C ASN A 459 -10.80 3.03 20.12
N ARG A 460 -9.85 3.25 21.04
CA ARG A 460 -8.45 2.78 20.90
C ARG A 460 -7.86 2.40 22.28
N PRO A 461 -8.26 1.25 22.87
CA PRO A 461 -7.86 0.88 24.23
C PRO A 461 -6.34 0.84 24.48
N ASP A 462 -5.53 0.66 23.44
CA ASP A 462 -4.06 0.65 23.56
C ASP A 462 -3.46 2.05 23.76
N TRP A 463 -4.18 3.15 23.43
CA TRP A 463 -3.78 4.54 23.71
C TRP A 463 -4.03 4.97 25.15
N LEU A 464 -4.80 4.17 25.89
CA LEU A 464 -5.25 4.45 27.24
C LEU A 464 -4.14 4.88 28.23
N PRO A 465 -2.90 4.35 28.19
CA PRO A 465 -1.86 4.74 29.15
C PRO A 465 -1.56 6.24 29.16
N ILE A 466 -1.62 6.93 28.01
CA ILE A 466 -1.29 8.36 27.89
C ILE A 466 -2.24 9.22 28.74
N PRO A 467 -3.57 9.23 28.49
CA PRO A 467 -4.51 10.04 29.27
C PRO A 467 -4.70 9.51 30.71
N VAL A 468 -4.48 8.21 30.97
CA VAL A 468 -4.50 7.65 32.34
C VAL A 468 -3.34 8.20 33.17
N ASN A 469 -2.12 8.16 32.65
CA ASN A 469 -0.94 8.66 33.37
C ASN A 469 -1.04 10.16 33.61
N ALA A 470 -1.51 10.93 32.63
CA ALA A 470 -1.79 12.35 32.78
C ALA A 470 -2.81 12.63 33.89
N SER A 471 -3.91 11.87 33.95
CA SER A 471 -4.92 11.97 35.01
C SER A 471 -4.33 11.68 36.39
N ARG A 472 -3.49 10.63 36.50
CA ARG A 472 -2.79 10.26 37.74
C ARG A 472 -1.82 11.35 38.21
N GLN A 473 -1.06 11.96 37.30
CA GLN A 473 -0.13 13.04 37.62
C GLN A 473 -0.86 14.30 38.13
N ILE A 474 -1.97 14.68 37.50
CA ILE A 474 -2.78 15.83 37.94
C ILE A 474 -3.34 15.60 39.35
N LEU A 475 -3.88 14.40 39.61
CA LEU A 475 -4.46 14.06 40.90
C LEU A 475 -3.40 13.84 41.98
N GLY A 476 -2.20 13.36 41.60
CA GLY A 476 -1.06 13.14 42.50
C GLY A 476 -0.35 14.43 42.95
N THR A 477 -0.26 15.44 42.08
CA THR A 477 0.36 16.75 42.39
C THR A 477 -0.50 17.65 43.28
N SER A 478 -1.76 17.28 43.52
CA SER A 478 -2.73 18.05 44.33
C SER A 478 -2.50 17.98 45.85
N SER A 479 -1.41 17.39 46.33
CA SER A 479 -1.01 17.46 47.75
C SER A 479 -0.39 18.83 48.07
N PRO A 480 -0.88 19.56 49.08
CA PRO A 480 -0.27 20.83 49.47
C PRO A 480 1.06 20.57 50.20
N GLY A 481 2.18 20.84 49.53
CA GLY A 481 3.46 21.08 50.17
C GLY A 481 4.66 20.46 49.46
N THR A 482 5.60 21.35 49.09
CA THR A 482 7.02 21.13 48.75
C THR A 482 7.33 20.99 47.25
N GLU A 483 7.67 22.13 46.64
CA GLU A 483 8.43 22.22 45.40
C GLU A 483 9.86 21.67 45.58
N ALA A 484 10.38 21.19 44.46
CA ALA A 484 11.58 20.40 44.29
C ALA A 484 12.89 21.15 44.54
N ALA A 485 13.87 20.45 45.15
CA ALA A 485 15.16 20.09 44.55
C ALA A 485 16.26 19.90 45.62
N ALA A 486 17.05 18.82 45.45
CA ALA A 486 18.35 18.54 46.10
C ALA A 486 18.29 18.34 47.64
N THR A 487 18.93 17.36 48.27
CA THR A 487 20.19 16.66 47.99
C THR A 487 20.23 15.44 48.91
N LEU A 488 20.98 14.43 48.47
CA LEU A 488 21.66 13.38 49.24
C LEU A 488 21.74 13.53 50.79
N GLU A 489 21.62 12.36 51.44
CA GLU A 489 22.04 11.99 52.80
C GLU A 489 21.09 12.26 53.97
N GLY A 490 20.84 11.20 54.74
CA GLY A 490 20.53 11.30 56.17
C GLY A 490 19.42 10.38 56.66
N GLU A 491 19.81 9.35 57.41
CA GLU A 491 19.00 8.29 57.99
C GLU A 491 17.88 8.75 58.96
N GLU A 492 17.00 7.77 59.23
CA GLU A 492 16.04 7.65 60.34
C GLU A 492 14.73 8.45 60.26
N MET A 493 13.69 7.77 59.76
CA MET A 493 12.30 8.06 60.10
C MET A 493 11.71 6.91 60.93
N THR A 494 11.58 7.19 62.22
CA THR A 494 10.72 6.52 63.19
C THR A 494 9.27 6.53 62.71
N GLY A 495 8.62 5.37 62.72
CA GLY A 495 7.42 5.13 61.91
C GLY A 495 6.07 5.55 62.49
N SER A 496 5.03 5.32 61.67
CA SER A 496 3.75 4.77 62.13
C SER A 496 2.94 4.16 60.97
N ALA A 497 2.43 2.95 61.21
CA ALA A 497 1.27 2.25 60.63
C ALA A 497 1.26 1.86 59.14
N ARG A 498 1.93 0.74 58.83
CA ARG A 498 1.57 -0.17 57.73
C ARG A 498 0.17 -0.73 57.97
N THR A 499 -0.73 -0.58 57.01
CA THR A 499 -1.84 -1.53 56.83
C THR A 499 -1.40 -2.56 55.79
N GLU A 500 -0.86 -3.67 56.28
CA GLU A 500 -0.50 -4.83 55.45
C GLU A 500 -1.78 -5.40 54.81
N ARG A 501 -2.01 -5.12 53.52
CA ARG A 501 -2.83 -6.01 52.70
C ARG A 501 -2.00 -7.27 52.38
N PRO A 502 -2.60 -8.46 52.39
CA PRO A 502 -1.89 -9.66 51.98
C PRO A 502 -1.44 -9.55 50.52
N ARG A 503 -0.26 -10.09 50.23
CA ARG A 503 0.36 -10.20 48.89
C ARG A 503 -0.46 -11.13 48.00
N VAL A 504 -1.57 -10.64 47.46
CA VAL A 504 -2.47 -11.42 46.61
C VAL A 504 -2.30 -10.94 45.18
N PRO A 505 -2.06 -11.83 44.20
CA PRO A 505 -2.03 -11.49 42.79
C PRO A 505 -3.31 -10.78 42.32
N LEU A 506 -3.20 -9.88 41.33
CA LEU A 506 -4.35 -9.24 40.68
C LEU A 506 -5.38 -10.30 40.21
N PRO A 507 -6.66 -10.22 40.56
CA PRO A 507 -7.61 -11.31 40.29
C PRO A 507 -7.88 -11.48 38.78
N VAL A 508 -7.88 -12.73 38.33
CA VAL A 508 -8.29 -13.13 36.97
C VAL A 508 -9.30 -14.28 37.11
N ASP A 509 -10.38 -14.25 36.34
CA ASP A 509 -11.38 -15.31 36.42
C ASP A 509 -10.84 -16.64 35.88
N GLY A 510 -11.34 -17.75 36.42
CA GLY A 510 -10.82 -19.09 36.10
C GLY A 510 -10.97 -19.50 34.63
N ASN A 511 -11.96 -18.98 33.91
CA ASN A 511 -12.14 -19.30 32.50
C ASN A 511 -11.10 -18.57 31.63
N THR A 512 -10.83 -17.31 31.94
CA THR A 512 -9.74 -16.55 31.31
C THR A 512 -8.38 -17.19 31.60
N LEU A 513 -8.11 -17.57 32.85
CA LEU A 513 -6.88 -18.29 33.22
C LEU A 513 -6.73 -19.60 32.44
N ALA A 514 -7.78 -20.41 32.35
CA ALA A 514 -7.75 -21.66 31.60
C ALA A 514 -7.51 -21.44 30.10
N ARG A 515 -8.11 -20.39 29.50
CA ARG A 515 -7.85 -20.02 28.10
C ARG A 515 -6.43 -19.52 27.88
N VAL A 516 -5.89 -18.72 28.79
CA VAL A 516 -4.51 -18.23 28.73
C VAL A 516 -3.53 -19.40 28.87
N ALA A 517 -3.72 -20.26 29.88
CA ALA A 517 -2.93 -21.47 30.07
C ALA A 517 -2.99 -22.38 28.84
N ALA A 518 -4.17 -22.50 28.21
CA ALA A 518 -4.29 -23.27 27.01
C ALA A 518 -3.61 -22.62 25.80
N GLY A 519 -3.31 -21.31 25.81
CA GLY A 519 -2.87 -20.51 24.65
C GLY A 519 -4.01 -20.09 23.71
N ALA A 520 -5.25 -20.05 24.19
CA ALA A 520 -6.48 -19.80 23.42
C ALA A 520 -7.14 -18.44 23.76
N HIS A 521 -6.38 -17.51 24.32
CA HIS A 521 -6.82 -16.15 24.66
C HIS A 521 -6.28 -15.15 23.64
N HIS A 522 -7.11 -14.21 23.17
CA HIS A 522 -6.74 -13.24 22.13
C HIS A 522 -5.77 -12.15 22.61
N ALA A 523 -5.74 -11.87 23.90
CA ALA A 523 -4.85 -10.89 24.54
C ALA A 523 -4.08 -11.53 25.72
N PRO A 524 -3.11 -12.43 25.48
CA PRO A 524 -2.37 -13.08 26.57
C PRO A 524 -1.60 -12.08 27.43
N HIS A 525 -1.10 -11.00 26.85
CA HIS A 525 -0.42 -9.90 27.54
C HIS A 525 -1.31 -9.14 28.54
N SER A 526 -2.64 -9.28 28.49
CA SER A 526 -3.52 -8.70 29.51
C SER A 526 -3.57 -9.52 30.81
N VAL A 527 -2.93 -10.69 30.83
CA VAL A 527 -2.90 -11.62 31.96
C VAL A 527 -1.48 -12.02 32.32
N LEU A 528 -0.67 -12.36 31.32
CA LEU A 528 0.74 -12.73 31.46
C LEU A 528 1.64 -11.49 31.42
N GLY A 529 2.88 -11.64 31.88
CA GLY A 529 3.82 -10.55 32.08
C GLY A 529 3.59 -9.83 33.40
N ALA A 530 4.07 -8.60 33.47
CA ALA A 530 4.04 -7.78 34.68
C ALA A 530 2.88 -6.78 34.65
N HIS A 531 2.08 -6.76 35.71
CA HIS A 531 0.90 -5.92 35.86
C HIS A 531 0.97 -5.16 37.19
N LEU A 532 0.91 -3.84 37.13
CA LEU A 532 0.89 -2.97 38.31
C LEU A 532 -0.53 -2.93 38.90
N ASP A 533 -0.63 -3.12 40.22
CA ASP A 533 -1.87 -2.87 40.96
C ASP A 533 -1.98 -1.40 41.43
N ASP A 534 -3.15 -1.04 41.93
CA ASP A 534 -3.46 0.31 42.46
C ASP A 534 -2.60 0.73 43.67
N HIS A 535 -1.89 -0.21 44.31
CA HIS A 535 -1.04 0.01 45.48
C HIS A 535 0.45 0.03 45.09
N GLY A 536 0.76 -0.13 43.80
CA GLY A 536 2.10 -0.17 43.25
C GLY A 536 2.79 -1.53 43.33
N HIS A 537 2.12 -2.60 43.78
CA HIS A 537 2.68 -3.95 43.69
C HIS A 537 2.67 -4.42 42.24
N VAL A 538 3.68 -5.21 41.88
CA VAL A 538 3.77 -5.80 40.55
C VAL A 538 3.35 -7.26 40.66
N THR A 539 2.22 -7.62 40.04
CA THR A 539 1.87 -9.02 39.80
C THR A 539 2.55 -9.48 38.52
N ILE A 540 3.44 -10.47 38.62
CA ILE A 540 4.05 -11.12 37.45
C ILE A 540 3.38 -12.47 37.26
N ARG A 541 2.91 -12.74 36.05
CA ARG A 541 2.34 -14.03 35.65
C ARG A 541 3.04 -14.61 34.44
N THR A 542 3.25 -15.92 34.46
CA THR A 542 3.83 -16.65 33.33
C THR A 542 3.18 -18.02 33.20
N VAL A 543 3.22 -18.61 31.99
CA VAL A 543 2.80 -19.99 31.75
C VAL A 543 4.04 -20.86 31.64
N LYS A 544 4.16 -21.85 32.54
CA LYS A 544 5.20 -22.89 32.52
C LYS A 544 4.56 -24.23 32.84
N HIS A 545 4.15 -24.96 31.80
CA HIS A 545 3.48 -26.24 31.97
C HIS A 545 4.47 -27.28 32.49
N LEU A 546 4.05 -28.10 33.47
CA LEU A 546 4.88 -29.16 34.07
C LEU A 546 6.12 -28.65 34.86
N ALA A 547 6.28 -27.35 35.05
CA ALA A 547 7.31 -26.81 35.95
C ALA A 547 7.06 -27.28 37.39
N GLN A 548 8.13 -27.58 38.12
CA GLN A 548 8.10 -27.92 39.55
C GLN A 548 8.13 -26.66 40.41
N SER A 549 8.90 -25.66 40.00
CA SER A 549 8.96 -24.34 40.62
C SER A 549 9.30 -23.28 39.57
N VAL A 550 8.83 -22.06 39.80
CA VAL A 550 9.17 -20.88 39.02
C VAL A 550 9.50 -19.75 39.98
N THR A 551 10.60 -19.05 39.72
CA THR A 551 11.10 -17.99 40.58
C THR A 551 11.37 -16.75 39.74
N VAL A 552 10.83 -15.59 40.13
CA VAL A 552 11.17 -14.31 39.51
C VAL A 552 12.52 -13.84 40.04
N VAL A 553 13.43 -13.45 39.15
CA VAL A 553 14.75 -12.92 39.44
C VAL A 553 14.81 -11.46 38.99
N THR A 554 15.09 -10.55 39.93
CA THR A 554 15.34 -9.12 39.68
C THR A 554 16.70 -8.75 40.24
N GLU A 555 17.19 -7.53 39.97
CA GLU A 555 18.40 -7.01 40.63
C GLU A 555 18.28 -6.98 42.15
N ALA A 556 17.06 -6.79 42.68
CA ALA A 556 16.80 -6.73 44.11
C ALA A 556 16.76 -8.12 44.79
N GLY A 557 16.65 -9.21 44.02
CA GLY A 557 16.65 -10.58 44.53
C GLY A 557 15.69 -11.51 43.81
N LYS A 558 15.49 -12.69 44.43
CA LYS A 558 14.65 -13.79 43.92
C LYS A 558 13.34 -13.92 44.71
N THR A 559 12.24 -14.13 44.02
CA THR A 559 10.89 -14.33 44.60
C THR A 559 10.22 -15.56 44.00
N GLU A 560 9.88 -16.54 44.83
CA GLU A 560 9.15 -17.75 44.40
C GLU A 560 7.73 -17.41 43.91
N MET A 561 7.32 -17.99 42.79
CA MET A 561 5.96 -17.90 42.26
C MET A 561 5.08 -19.02 42.83
N THR A 562 3.79 -18.74 42.98
CA THR A 562 2.77 -19.73 43.36
C THR A 562 2.03 -20.18 42.11
N HIS A 563 1.80 -21.49 41.98
CA HIS A 563 0.95 -22.04 40.93
C HIS A 563 -0.52 -21.65 41.19
N GLU A 564 -1.14 -20.95 40.24
CA GLU A 564 -2.54 -20.53 40.34
C GLU A 564 -3.47 -21.60 39.75
N ALA A 565 -3.28 -21.95 38.47
CA ALA A 565 -4.08 -22.95 37.76
C ALA A 565 -3.40 -23.37 36.44
N ASP A 566 -3.56 -24.63 36.03
CA ASP A 566 -3.25 -25.14 34.66
C ASP A 566 -1.86 -24.81 34.07
N GLY A 567 -0.88 -24.47 34.92
CA GLY A 567 0.48 -24.11 34.53
C GLY A 567 0.76 -22.61 34.54
N VAL A 568 -0.21 -21.78 34.92
CA VAL A 568 -0.02 -20.36 35.23
C VAL A 568 0.59 -20.22 36.63
N TRP A 569 1.68 -19.48 36.71
CA TRP A 569 2.38 -19.14 37.93
C TRP A 569 2.29 -17.64 38.17
N ALA A 570 2.13 -17.22 39.43
CA ALA A 570 2.07 -15.81 39.81
C ALA A 570 2.99 -15.48 40.99
N ALA A 571 3.65 -14.33 40.94
CA ALA A 571 4.33 -13.71 42.08
C ALA A 571 3.88 -12.26 42.23
N VAL A 572 3.88 -11.77 43.47
CA VAL A 572 3.66 -10.36 43.78
C VAL A 572 4.95 -9.78 44.32
N LEU A 573 5.51 -8.81 43.61
CA LEU A 573 6.69 -8.08 44.02
C LEU A 573 6.32 -6.77 44.71
N GLU A 574 7.08 -6.42 45.74
CA GLU A 574 7.07 -5.07 46.29
C GLU A 574 7.79 -4.13 45.31
N PRO A 575 7.26 -2.94 45.04
CA PRO A 575 7.94 -1.97 44.19
C PRO A 575 9.24 -1.52 44.86
N VAL A 576 10.37 -1.72 44.17
CA VAL A 576 11.64 -1.08 44.55
C VAL A 576 11.54 0.43 44.35
N GLN A 577 10.81 0.85 43.30
CA GLN A 577 10.40 2.22 43.02
C GLN A 577 8.90 2.22 42.72
N HIS A 578 8.15 3.10 43.37
CA HIS A 578 6.69 3.14 43.25
C HIS A 578 6.26 3.42 41.81
N GLY A 579 5.35 2.59 41.27
CA GLY A 579 4.83 2.72 39.91
C GLY A 579 5.75 2.20 38.79
N HIS A 580 6.87 1.54 39.13
CA HIS A 580 7.82 0.99 38.16
C HIS A 580 7.79 -0.53 38.16
N VAL A 581 7.70 -1.14 36.98
CA VAL A 581 7.90 -2.58 36.78
C VAL A 581 9.41 -2.82 36.69
N PRO A 582 10.03 -3.57 37.62
CA PRO A 582 11.45 -3.89 37.51
C PRO A 582 11.70 -4.80 36.31
N ASP A 583 12.86 -4.66 35.68
CA ASP A 583 13.38 -5.69 34.77
C ASP A 583 13.53 -7.02 35.54
N TYR A 584 13.17 -8.12 34.90
CA TYR A 584 13.16 -9.43 35.54
C TYR A 584 13.46 -10.57 34.58
N ARG A 585 13.88 -11.69 35.15
CA ARG A 585 14.00 -13.01 34.50
C ARG A 585 13.22 -14.05 35.29
N LEU A 586 12.97 -15.18 34.67
CA LEU A 586 12.34 -16.34 35.29
C LEU A 586 13.38 -17.44 35.44
N GLU A 587 13.53 -17.98 36.64
CA GLU A 587 14.27 -19.21 36.89
C GLU A 587 13.26 -20.36 37.02
N VAL A 588 13.29 -21.29 36.07
CA VAL A 588 12.32 -22.39 35.95
C VAL A 588 13.00 -23.71 36.22
N VAL A 589 12.37 -24.57 37.03
CA VAL A 589 12.85 -25.93 37.30
C VAL A 589 11.84 -26.94 36.78
N TYR A 590 12.28 -27.84 35.89
CA TYR A 590 11.52 -28.98 35.40
C TYR A 590 12.01 -30.29 36.03
N ASP A 591 11.19 -31.34 35.97
CA ASP A 591 11.52 -32.62 36.61
C ASP A 591 12.87 -33.21 36.13
N GLY A 592 13.74 -33.51 37.09
CA GLY A 592 15.09 -34.01 36.84
C GLY A 592 16.08 -33.02 36.19
N GLY A 593 15.67 -31.75 35.98
CA GLY A 593 16.48 -30.70 35.36
C GLY A 593 17.16 -29.77 36.36
N ALA A 594 18.23 -29.10 35.91
CA ALA A 594 18.79 -27.95 36.62
C ALA A 594 17.92 -26.70 36.38
N PRO A 595 17.95 -25.68 37.27
CA PRO A 595 17.26 -24.42 37.03
C PRO A 595 17.74 -23.75 35.75
N VAL A 596 16.80 -23.28 34.92
CA VAL A 596 17.08 -22.55 33.69
C VAL A 596 16.58 -21.11 33.84
N THR A 597 17.46 -20.14 33.63
CA THR A 597 17.09 -18.72 33.60
C THR A 597 16.69 -18.34 32.18
N ILE A 598 15.49 -17.80 32.03
CA ILE A 598 14.91 -17.35 30.77
C ILE A 598 14.29 -15.97 30.94
N ASP A 599 14.12 -15.26 29.85
CA ASP A 599 13.32 -14.04 29.82
C ASP A 599 11.83 -14.35 29.59
N ASP A 600 10.95 -13.41 29.93
CA ASP A 600 9.50 -13.56 29.78
C ASP A 600 9.00 -12.86 28.49
N PRO A 601 8.50 -13.62 27.49
CA PRO A 601 7.93 -13.04 26.26
C PRO A 601 6.86 -11.97 26.51
N TYR A 602 6.10 -12.10 27.61
CA TYR A 602 4.92 -11.26 27.84
C TYR A 602 5.19 -9.96 28.59
N HIS A 603 6.46 -9.64 28.91
CA HIS A 603 6.79 -8.32 29.45
C HIS A 603 6.99 -7.25 28.37
N TYR A 604 7.12 -7.65 27.09
CA TYR A 604 7.46 -6.75 26.00
C TYR A 604 6.24 -6.03 25.40
N LEU A 605 6.47 -4.78 25.01
CA LEU A 605 5.50 -3.97 24.25
C LEU A 605 5.32 -4.51 22.82
N PRO A 606 4.24 -4.11 22.11
CA PRO A 606 4.06 -4.43 20.68
C PRO A 606 5.30 -4.16 19.84
N THR A 607 5.68 -5.13 19.00
CA THR A 607 6.78 -4.96 18.05
C THR A 607 6.39 -4.15 16.81
N LEU A 608 5.10 -3.87 16.61
CA LEU A 608 4.57 -3.06 15.51
C LEU A 608 4.05 -1.72 16.04
N GLY A 609 4.37 -0.65 15.30
CA GLY A 609 3.87 0.69 15.57
C GLY A 609 2.48 0.92 14.99
N GLU A 610 1.87 2.03 15.36
CA GLU A 610 0.52 2.37 14.89
C GLU A 610 0.44 2.78 13.43
N VAL A 611 1.49 3.44 12.94
CA VAL A 611 1.60 3.81 11.53
C VAL A 611 1.58 2.56 10.66
N ASP A 612 2.28 1.50 11.09
CA ASP A 612 2.28 0.22 10.39
C ASP A 612 0.87 -0.37 10.35
N LEU A 613 0.20 -0.46 11.50
CA LEU A 613 -1.16 -0.99 11.60
C LEU A 613 -2.17 -0.17 10.79
N HIS A 614 -2.00 1.16 10.74
CA HIS A 614 -2.84 2.06 9.94
C HIS A 614 -2.64 1.80 8.44
N LEU A 615 -1.39 1.79 7.96
CA LEU A 615 -1.06 1.53 6.55
C LEU A 615 -1.45 0.12 6.11
N ILE A 616 -1.36 -0.87 7.00
CA ILE A 616 -1.88 -2.23 6.79
C ILE A 616 -3.40 -2.18 6.58
N GLY A 617 -4.14 -1.48 7.44
CA GLY A 617 -5.60 -1.34 7.32
C GLY A 617 -6.06 -0.56 6.08
N GLU A 618 -5.22 0.32 5.56
CA GLU A 618 -5.46 0.99 4.26
C GLU A 618 -5.07 0.12 3.05
N GLY A 619 -4.21 -0.88 3.25
CA GLY A 619 -3.61 -1.67 2.18
C GLY A 619 -2.61 -0.86 1.34
N ARG A 620 -1.81 -0.01 1.97
CA ARG A 620 -0.87 0.91 1.30
C ARG A 620 0.54 0.91 1.91
N HIS A 621 0.88 -0.12 2.67
CA HIS A 621 2.18 -0.23 3.32
C HIS A 621 3.23 -0.72 2.31
N GLU A 622 3.95 0.21 1.66
CA GLU A 622 4.93 -0.11 0.59
C GLU A 622 6.10 -1.00 1.08
N ARG A 623 6.44 -0.96 2.38
CA ARG A 623 7.45 -1.83 3.02
C ARG A 623 6.85 -2.85 4.00
N LEU A 624 5.74 -3.49 3.62
CA LEU A 624 4.97 -4.37 4.53
C LEU A 624 5.80 -5.48 5.18
N TRP A 625 6.85 -5.94 4.50
CA TRP A 625 7.77 -6.96 5.01
C TRP A 625 8.58 -6.50 6.23
N ASP A 626 8.76 -5.21 6.48
CA ASP A 626 9.43 -4.74 7.69
C ASP A 626 8.52 -4.85 8.93
N ALA A 627 7.20 -4.94 8.73
CA ALA A 627 6.20 -5.00 9.81
C ALA A 627 5.69 -6.42 10.09
N LEU A 628 5.42 -7.21 9.05
CA LEU A 628 4.92 -8.58 9.17
C LEU A 628 6.04 -9.62 9.01
N GLY A 629 5.80 -10.82 9.52
CA GLY A 629 6.73 -11.94 9.50
C GLY A 629 7.55 -12.09 10.78
N ALA A 630 8.74 -12.67 10.66
CA ALA A 630 9.65 -12.93 11.78
C ALA A 630 10.93 -12.08 11.69
N HIS A 631 11.11 -11.17 12.64
CA HIS A 631 12.19 -10.20 12.67
C HIS A 631 13.06 -10.36 13.91
N VAL A 632 14.37 -10.49 13.73
CA VAL A 632 15.31 -10.47 14.85
C VAL A 632 15.34 -9.05 15.45
N GLN A 633 15.20 -8.96 16.77
CA GLN A 633 15.26 -7.69 17.51
C GLN A 633 16.22 -7.80 18.69
N HIS A 634 16.82 -6.66 19.03
CA HIS A 634 17.85 -6.53 20.06
C HIS A 634 17.42 -5.49 21.10
N TYR A 635 17.23 -5.91 22.34
CA TYR A 635 16.86 -5.04 23.45
C TYR A 635 17.99 -4.92 24.48
N ARG A 636 18.20 -3.71 24.99
CA ARG A 636 19.08 -3.46 26.14
C ARG A 636 18.32 -3.77 27.43
N SER A 637 18.96 -4.47 28.35
CA SER A 637 18.37 -4.83 29.65
C SER A 637 19.41 -4.75 30.77
N SER A 638 18.98 -4.42 31.99
CA SER A 638 19.87 -4.29 33.14
C SER A 638 20.35 -5.65 33.66
N LEU A 639 19.61 -6.71 33.31
CA LEU A 639 19.96 -8.12 33.55
C LEU A 639 20.73 -8.77 32.39
N GLY A 640 21.23 -7.96 31.44
CA GLY A 640 21.95 -8.38 30.25
C GLY A 640 21.12 -8.21 28.98
N ASP A 641 21.77 -7.81 27.88
CA ASP A 641 21.12 -7.62 26.57
C ASP A 641 20.30 -8.85 26.17
N VAL A 642 19.18 -8.60 25.49
CA VAL A 642 18.23 -9.64 25.07
C VAL A 642 18.09 -9.61 23.55
N ASP A 643 18.44 -10.74 22.95
CA ASP A 643 18.16 -11.03 21.56
C ASP A 643 16.91 -11.92 21.47
N GLY A 644 16.06 -11.67 20.49
CA GLY A 644 14.88 -12.48 20.25
C GLY A 644 14.27 -12.21 18.90
N VAL A 645 13.07 -12.74 18.69
CA VAL A 645 12.35 -12.59 17.42
C VAL A 645 10.94 -12.07 17.67
N GLY A 646 10.59 -10.97 17.01
CA GLY A 646 9.22 -10.50 16.87
C GLY A 646 8.52 -11.27 15.76
N PHE A 647 7.37 -11.87 16.07
CA PHE A 647 6.54 -12.59 15.12
C PHE A 647 5.23 -11.83 14.92
N ALA A 648 4.87 -11.52 13.67
CA ALA A 648 3.62 -10.84 13.36
C ALA A 648 2.91 -11.44 12.13
N VAL A 649 1.62 -11.73 12.24
CA VAL A 649 0.83 -12.38 11.18
C VAL A 649 -0.57 -11.82 11.09
N TRP A 650 -1.06 -11.63 9.87
CA TRP A 650 -2.43 -11.20 9.61
C TRP A 650 -3.39 -12.40 9.57
N ALA A 651 -4.30 -12.47 10.54
CA ALA A 651 -5.28 -13.54 10.68
C ALA A 651 -6.58 -13.00 11.35
N PRO A 652 -7.34 -12.12 10.65
CA PRO A 652 -8.42 -11.33 11.23
C PRO A 652 -9.58 -12.17 11.76
N ASN A 653 -9.78 -13.39 11.26
CA ASN A 653 -10.86 -14.26 11.73
C ASN A 653 -10.43 -15.18 12.88
N ALA A 654 -9.14 -15.27 13.23
CA ALA A 654 -8.66 -16.18 14.25
C ALA A 654 -9.26 -15.84 15.64
N GLN A 655 -9.51 -16.87 16.44
CA GLN A 655 -9.88 -16.71 17.85
C GLN A 655 -8.64 -16.56 18.75
N ALA A 656 -7.53 -17.18 18.33
CA ALA A 656 -6.22 -17.15 18.98
C ALA A 656 -5.16 -17.61 17.97
N VAL A 657 -3.95 -17.09 18.09
CA VAL A 657 -2.78 -17.51 17.32
C VAL A 657 -1.64 -17.84 18.27
N ARG A 658 -0.85 -18.86 17.92
CA ARG A 658 0.39 -19.22 18.62
C ARG A 658 1.50 -19.40 17.61
N VAL A 659 2.73 -19.28 18.07
CA VAL A 659 3.90 -19.70 17.30
C VAL A 659 4.54 -20.92 17.93
N LYS A 660 4.85 -21.90 17.10
CA LYS A 660 5.55 -23.12 17.50
C LYS A 660 6.78 -23.34 16.63
N GLY A 661 7.82 -23.93 17.20
CA GLY A 661 9.06 -24.16 16.49
C GLY A 661 10.08 -24.90 17.33
N ASP A 662 11.32 -24.94 16.85
CA ASP A 662 12.41 -25.67 17.50
C ASP A 662 12.65 -25.18 18.94
N PHE A 663 12.46 -23.88 19.19
CA PHE A 663 12.66 -23.22 20.48
C PHE A 663 11.62 -23.57 21.56
N ASN A 664 10.49 -24.19 21.18
CA ASN A 664 9.45 -24.59 22.13
C ASN A 664 8.97 -26.04 21.91
N THR A 665 9.83 -26.88 21.34
CA THR A 665 9.55 -28.31 21.08
C THR A 665 8.28 -28.53 20.25
N TRP A 666 7.94 -27.58 19.38
CA TRP A 666 6.74 -27.59 18.56
C TRP A 666 5.42 -27.56 19.36
N ASP A 667 5.45 -26.95 20.55
CA ASP A 667 4.27 -26.68 21.39
C ASP A 667 4.10 -25.16 21.60
N GLY A 668 3.09 -24.58 20.93
CA GLY A 668 2.85 -23.14 20.96
C GLY A 668 2.12 -22.63 22.20
N ARG A 669 1.73 -23.49 23.16
CA ARG A 669 0.86 -23.07 24.30
C ARG A 669 1.48 -21.99 25.18
N GLU A 670 2.81 -21.97 25.30
CA GLU A 670 3.55 -20.93 26.05
C GLU A 670 3.81 -19.65 25.23
N HIS A 671 3.54 -19.67 23.92
CA HIS A 671 3.91 -18.61 22.97
C HIS A 671 2.68 -18.17 22.14
N ALA A 672 1.62 -17.77 22.83
CA ALA A 672 0.41 -17.20 22.24
C ALA A 672 0.62 -15.74 21.87
N LEU A 673 0.10 -15.34 20.70
CA LEU A 673 0.18 -13.99 20.17
C LEU A 673 -0.97 -13.13 20.73
N ARG A 674 -0.75 -11.82 20.87
CA ARG A 674 -1.83 -10.84 21.11
C ARG A 674 -2.41 -10.34 19.78
N SER A 675 -3.72 -10.16 19.74
CA SER A 675 -4.40 -9.43 18.68
C SER A 675 -4.20 -7.92 18.86
N LEU A 676 -3.75 -7.23 17.82
CA LEU A 676 -3.56 -5.78 17.79
C LEU A 676 -4.84 -5.07 17.28
N GLY A 677 -5.94 -5.31 17.99
CA GLY A 677 -7.23 -4.67 17.74
C GLY A 677 -7.86 -4.99 16.38
N SER A 678 -8.44 -3.96 15.75
CA SER A 678 -9.20 -4.09 14.49
C SER A 678 -8.34 -4.30 13.24
N SER A 679 -7.01 -4.25 13.36
CA SER A 679 -6.08 -4.52 12.25
C SER A 679 -6.12 -5.97 11.77
N GLY A 680 -6.55 -6.90 12.64
CA GLY A 680 -6.47 -8.33 12.39
C GLY A 680 -5.04 -8.91 12.45
N VAL A 681 -4.06 -8.11 12.87
CA VAL A 681 -2.67 -8.54 13.06
C VAL A 681 -2.49 -9.13 14.45
N TRP A 682 -1.78 -10.25 14.52
CA TRP A 682 -1.39 -10.95 15.73
C TRP A 682 0.11 -10.84 15.92
N GLU A 683 0.58 -10.59 17.15
CA GLU A 683 2.00 -10.37 17.40
C GLU A 683 2.49 -10.92 18.75
N VAL A 684 3.77 -11.34 18.79
CA VAL A 684 4.53 -11.61 20.03
C VAL A 684 6.03 -11.46 19.80
N PHE A 685 6.75 -10.95 20.79
CA PHE A 685 8.21 -11.04 20.86
C PHE A 685 8.65 -12.22 21.72
N ILE A 686 9.57 -13.05 21.22
CA ILE A 686 10.08 -14.22 21.94
C ILE A 686 11.60 -14.09 22.15
N PRO A 687 12.02 -13.83 23.39
CA PRO A 687 13.43 -13.82 23.78
C PRO A 687 14.13 -15.16 23.55
N GLY A 688 15.40 -15.12 23.18
CA GLY A 688 16.26 -16.29 23.02
C GLY A 688 16.06 -17.06 21.71
N VAL A 689 15.07 -16.69 20.89
CA VAL A 689 14.97 -17.21 19.52
C VAL A 689 16.04 -16.54 18.67
N VAL A 690 16.71 -17.34 17.84
CA VAL A 690 17.82 -16.90 16.99
C VAL A 690 17.51 -17.13 15.51
N ALA A 691 18.20 -16.38 14.65
CA ALA A 691 18.22 -16.65 13.22
C ALA A 691 18.57 -18.13 12.94
N GLY A 692 17.85 -18.74 12.00
CA GLY A 692 17.94 -20.15 11.67
C GLY A 692 16.91 -21.04 12.36
N ALA A 693 16.21 -20.57 13.41
CA ALA A 693 15.13 -21.34 14.04
C ALA A 693 13.97 -21.60 13.07
N CYS A 694 13.44 -22.83 13.05
CA CYS A 694 12.27 -23.17 12.26
C CYS A 694 10.99 -22.96 13.08
N TYR A 695 9.93 -22.45 12.44
CA TYR A 695 8.66 -22.17 13.09
C TYR A 695 7.45 -22.25 12.16
N LYS A 696 6.27 -22.32 12.77
CA LYS A 696 4.94 -22.23 12.15
C LYS A 696 3.98 -21.47 13.07
N TYR A 697 2.90 -20.96 12.49
CA TYR A 697 1.75 -20.47 13.26
C TYR A 697 0.74 -21.59 13.50
N GLU A 698 0.24 -21.71 14.73
CA GLU A 698 -0.99 -22.46 15.03
C GLU A 698 -2.13 -21.46 15.18
N ILE A 699 -3.20 -21.63 14.41
CA ILE A 699 -4.33 -20.70 14.35
C ILE A 699 -5.60 -21.42 14.80
N LEU A 700 -6.29 -20.87 15.82
CA LEU A 700 -7.61 -21.33 16.23
C LEU A 700 -8.67 -20.66 15.36
N THR A 701 -9.24 -21.43 14.45
CA THR A 701 -10.26 -20.94 13.50
C THR A 701 -11.56 -20.55 14.21
N LYS A 702 -12.43 -19.75 13.56
CA LYS A 702 -13.80 -19.47 14.07
C LYS A 702 -14.63 -20.73 14.32
N ALA A 703 -14.35 -21.81 13.57
CA ALA A 703 -15.00 -23.10 13.73
C ALA A 703 -14.48 -23.91 14.96
N GLY A 704 -13.49 -23.39 15.70
CA GLY A 704 -13.05 -23.95 16.98
C GLY A 704 -12.03 -25.09 16.88
N HIS A 705 -11.35 -25.23 15.73
CA HIS A 705 -10.25 -26.20 15.56
C HIS A 705 -8.94 -25.47 15.21
N TRP A 706 -7.81 -26.10 15.57
CA TRP A 706 -6.47 -25.59 15.29
C TRP A 706 -6.00 -26.01 13.90
N VAL A 707 -5.36 -25.10 13.17
CA VAL A 707 -4.66 -25.36 11.90
C VAL A 707 -3.23 -24.86 12.00
N GLU A 708 -2.32 -25.50 11.25
CA GLU A 708 -0.90 -25.13 11.21
C GLU A 708 -0.57 -24.45 9.88
N ARG A 709 0.12 -23.31 9.95
CA ARG A 709 0.45 -22.49 8.79
C ARG A 709 1.93 -22.13 8.77
N ALA A 710 2.55 -22.23 7.60
CA ALA A 710 3.76 -21.50 7.29
C ALA A 710 3.45 -20.00 7.30
N ASP A 711 4.45 -19.19 7.64
CA ASP A 711 4.33 -17.73 7.60
C ASP A 711 4.18 -17.22 6.15
N PRO A 712 3.12 -16.47 5.82
CA PRO A 712 3.00 -15.78 4.53
C PRO A 712 4.18 -14.85 4.22
N PHE A 713 4.81 -14.27 5.25
CA PHE A 713 5.97 -13.39 5.20
C PHE A 713 7.29 -14.11 5.54
N ALA A 714 7.36 -15.42 5.36
CA ALA A 714 8.61 -16.15 5.56
C ALA A 714 9.73 -15.59 4.66
N PHE A 715 10.84 -15.17 5.26
CA PHE A 715 12.06 -14.74 4.54
C PHE A 715 13.03 -15.88 4.25
N GLY A 716 12.79 -17.04 4.85
CA GLY A 716 13.47 -18.30 4.59
C GLY A 716 12.59 -19.47 4.99
N THR A 717 12.93 -20.65 4.48
CA THR A 717 12.11 -21.86 4.61
C THR A 717 12.99 -23.08 4.87
N GLU A 718 12.39 -24.18 5.28
CA GLU A 718 13.01 -25.49 5.16
C GLU A 718 12.98 -25.98 3.70
N VAL A 719 13.93 -26.86 3.36
CA VAL A 719 13.97 -27.49 2.04
C VAL A 719 12.75 -28.40 1.85
N PRO A 720 11.96 -28.22 0.78
CA PRO A 720 10.83 -29.09 0.47
C PRO A 720 11.23 -30.58 0.46
N PRO A 721 10.37 -31.49 0.96
CA PRO A 721 8.95 -31.31 1.27
C PRO A 721 8.65 -30.81 2.69
N ALA A 722 9.66 -30.38 3.45
CA ALA A 722 9.43 -29.71 4.73
C ALA A 722 8.79 -28.33 4.51
N THR A 723 8.08 -27.83 5.51
CA THR A 723 7.11 -26.72 5.33
C THR A 723 7.19 -25.66 6.42
N ALA A 724 8.17 -25.75 7.34
CA ALA A 724 8.34 -24.68 8.32
C ALA A 724 9.00 -23.46 7.68
N SER A 725 8.60 -22.29 8.17
CA SER A 725 9.32 -21.04 7.94
C SER A 725 10.59 -21.04 8.78
N ARG A 726 11.60 -20.31 8.34
CA ARG A 726 12.88 -20.14 9.04
C ARG A 726 13.10 -18.67 9.31
N VAL A 727 13.48 -18.34 10.54
CA VAL A 727 13.90 -16.97 10.89
C VAL A 727 15.18 -16.64 10.14
N VAL A 728 15.20 -15.51 9.44
CA VAL A 728 16.37 -15.04 8.69
C VAL A 728 16.76 -13.65 9.19
N GLU A 729 18.05 -13.47 9.42
CA GLU A 729 18.66 -12.14 9.62
C GLU A 729 19.72 -11.98 8.54
N SER A 730 19.45 -11.13 7.55
CA SER A 730 20.43 -10.85 6.49
C SER A 730 21.60 -10.08 7.06
N ARG A 731 22.82 -10.47 6.66
CA ARG A 731 24.04 -9.69 6.91
C ARG A 731 24.77 -9.37 5.61
N TYR A 732 24.10 -9.57 4.47
CA TYR A 732 24.67 -9.32 3.17
C TYR A 732 24.83 -7.82 2.93
N SER A 733 25.94 -7.43 2.31
CA SER A 733 26.15 -6.07 1.81
C SER A 733 26.52 -6.16 0.35
N PHE A 734 25.64 -5.63 -0.50
CA PHE A 734 25.83 -5.58 -1.94
C PHE A 734 27.06 -4.74 -2.32
N LYS A 735 27.61 -5.00 -3.51
CA LYS A 735 28.76 -4.28 -4.09
C LYS A 735 28.43 -3.74 -5.48
N ASP A 736 27.16 -3.50 -5.74
CA ASP A 736 26.59 -3.16 -7.04
C ASP A 736 26.09 -1.71 -7.10
N ASP A 737 26.49 -0.83 -6.17
CA ASP A 737 26.06 0.58 -6.14
C ASP A 737 26.19 1.28 -7.50
N ALA A 738 27.27 0.98 -8.24
CA ALA A 738 27.50 1.54 -9.58
C ALA A 738 26.49 1.04 -10.62
N TRP A 739 26.04 -0.21 -10.51
CA TRP A 739 24.97 -0.77 -11.34
C TRP A 739 23.64 -0.10 -11.00
N MET A 740 23.26 -0.08 -9.71
CA MET A 740 21.98 0.47 -9.25
C MET A 740 21.83 1.95 -9.60
N ALA A 741 22.89 2.75 -9.42
CA ALA A 741 22.91 4.15 -9.84
C ALA A 741 22.82 4.30 -11.37
N GLY A 742 23.50 3.41 -12.12
CA GLY A 742 23.47 3.40 -13.57
C GLY A 742 22.11 2.99 -14.15
N ARG A 743 21.40 2.08 -13.50
CA ARG A 743 20.05 1.62 -13.88
C ARG A 743 19.05 2.76 -13.83
N ALA A 744 19.03 3.52 -12.73
CA ALA A 744 18.09 4.62 -12.54
C ALA A 744 18.18 5.74 -13.60
N GLY A 745 19.34 5.90 -14.24
CA GLY A 745 19.58 6.90 -15.30
C GLY A 745 19.41 6.41 -16.74
N LYS A 746 19.04 5.14 -16.95
CA LYS A 746 18.89 4.54 -18.29
C LYS A 746 17.42 4.31 -18.63
N ASP A 747 17.11 4.36 -19.92
CA ASP A 747 15.82 3.89 -20.44
C ASP A 747 15.94 2.39 -20.79
N PRO A 748 15.36 1.47 -19.98
CA PRO A 748 15.45 0.04 -20.24
C PRO A 748 14.69 -0.38 -21.51
N HIS A 749 13.67 0.36 -21.93
CA HIS A 749 12.78 -0.03 -23.05
C HIS A 749 13.44 0.18 -24.42
N ASN A 750 14.39 1.11 -24.53
CA ASN A 750 15.11 1.41 -25.78
C ASN A 750 16.62 1.06 -25.72
N SER A 751 17.08 0.53 -24.59
CA SER A 751 18.42 -0.04 -24.44
C SER A 751 18.51 -1.46 -25.05
N PRO A 752 19.71 -2.01 -25.28
CA PRO A 752 19.86 -3.41 -25.67
C PRO A 752 19.36 -4.35 -24.57
N MET A 753 18.37 -5.18 -24.89
CA MET A 753 17.88 -6.24 -24.01
C MET A 753 17.86 -7.57 -24.74
N SER A 754 18.88 -8.39 -24.46
CA SER A 754 18.98 -9.79 -24.87
C SER A 754 19.02 -10.65 -23.61
N VAL A 755 17.98 -11.45 -23.43
CA VAL A 755 17.66 -12.18 -22.20
C VAL A 755 17.95 -13.66 -22.37
N TYR A 756 18.66 -14.22 -21.39
CA TYR A 756 18.83 -15.66 -21.23
C TYR A 756 17.91 -16.16 -20.11
N GLU A 757 16.84 -16.87 -20.48
CA GLU A 757 15.87 -17.42 -19.53
C GLU A 757 16.41 -18.74 -18.94
N VAL A 758 16.35 -18.88 -17.60
CA VAL A 758 17.02 -19.96 -16.85
C VAL A 758 16.12 -20.52 -15.75
N HIS A 759 15.96 -21.84 -15.74
CA HIS A 759 15.53 -22.58 -14.55
C HIS A 759 16.75 -23.00 -13.73
N LEU A 760 16.97 -22.35 -12.58
CA LEU A 760 18.18 -22.53 -11.77
C LEU A 760 18.46 -23.99 -11.40
N GLY A 761 17.43 -24.75 -11.05
CA GLY A 761 17.58 -26.13 -10.60
C GLY A 761 17.94 -27.14 -11.68
N SER A 762 17.83 -26.78 -12.96
CA SER A 762 18.04 -27.71 -14.07
C SER A 762 19.00 -27.17 -15.13
N TRP A 763 19.50 -25.94 -15.01
CA TRP A 763 20.58 -25.45 -15.86
C TRP A 763 21.82 -26.35 -15.74
N ARG A 764 22.31 -26.54 -14.52
CA ARG A 764 23.31 -27.55 -14.14
C ARG A 764 22.91 -28.18 -12.81
N LEU A 765 22.64 -29.48 -12.84
CA LEU A 765 22.18 -30.21 -11.65
C LEU A 765 23.23 -30.16 -10.54
N GLY A 766 22.77 -29.94 -9.31
CA GLY A 766 23.59 -30.01 -8.10
C GLY A 766 24.31 -28.72 -7.71
N LEU A 767 24.07 -27.60 -8.40
CA LEU A 767 24.63 -26.30 -8.04
C LEU A 767 23.73 -25.55 -7.06
N GLY A 768 24.34 -24.91 -6.05
CA GLY A 768 23.69 -23.92 -5.20
C GLY A 768 23.87 -22.50 -5.75
N TYR A 769 23.31 -21.50 -5.07
CA TYR A 769 23.42 -20.10 -5.52
C TYR A 769 24.87 -19.61 -5.59
N LYS A 770 25.74 -20.09 -4.69
CA LYS A 770 27.19 -19.74 -4.70
C LYS A 770 27.92 -20.27 -5.93
N GLU A 771 27.68 -21.52 -6.31
CA GLU A 771 28.28 -22.08 -7.51
C GLU A 771 27.73 -21.42 -8.78
N LEU A 772 26.41 -21.14 -8.81
CA LEU A 772 25.77 -20.38 -9.89
C LEU A 772 26.37 -18.98 -10.04
N ALA A 773 26.69 -18.29 -8.95
CA ALA A 773 27.34 -16.97 -8.95
C ALA A 773 28.71 -16.96 -9.64
N THR A 774 29.31 -18.13 -9.85
CA THR A 774 30.53 -18.29 -10.66
C THR A 774 30.18 -18.82 -12.05
N GLU A 775 29.61 -20.03 -12.12
CA GLU A 775 29.48 -20.75 -13.40
C GLU A 775 28.47 -20.09 -14.35
N LEU A 776 27.30 -19.70 -13.85
CA LEU A 776 26.26 -19.09 -14.67
C LEU A 776 26.69 -17.70 -15.12
N VAL A 777 27.27 -16.91 -14.20
CA VAL A 777 27.75 -15.56 -14.50
C VAL A 777 28.83 -15.57 -15.58
N GLU A 778 29.84 -16.44 -15.45
CA GLU A 778 30.87 -16.59 -16.48
C GLU A 778 30.30 -17.00 -17.83
N TYR A 779 29.33 -17.91 -17.84
CA TYR A 779 28.69 -18.42 -19.05
C TYR A 779 27.87 -17.35 -19.79
N VAL A 780 26.98 -16.67 -19.06
CA VAL A 780 26.10 -15.62 -19.61
C VAL A 780 26.93 -14.45 -20.12
N LYS A 781 27.95 -14.04 -19.36
CA LYS A 781 28.90 -12.99 -19.78
C LYS A 781 29.67 -13.39 -21.03
N TRP A 782 30.14 -14.64 -21.11
CA TRP A 782 30.87 -15.13 -22.28
C TRP A 782 29.99 -15.16 -23.54
N LEU A 783 28.70 -15.45 -23.40
CA LEU A 783 27.70 -15.37 -24.48
C LEU A 783 27.25 -13.95 -24.81
N GLY A 784 27.55 -12.96 -23.96
CA GLY A 784 27.27 -11.55 -24.20
C GLY A 784 25.79 -11.16 -24.00
N PHE A 785 24.99 -11.95 -23.30
CA PHE A 785 23.64 -11.53 -22.91
C PHE A 785 23.68 -10.32 -21.99
N THR A 786 22.66 -9.47 -22.06
CA THR A 786 22.57 -8.28 -21.21
C THR A 786 21.77 -8.54 -19.94
N HIS A 787 20.89 -9.56 -19.96
CA HIS A 787 20.07 -9.93 -18.81
C HIS A 787 19.97 -11.45 -18.69
N VAL A 788 19.71 -11.92 -17.47
CA VAL A 788 19.12 -13.23 -17.20
C VAL A 788 17.68 -13.04 -16.75
N GLU A 789 16.80 -13.96 -17.15
CA GLU A 789 15.46 -14.08 -16.58
C GLU A 789 15.37 -15.39 -15.82
N PHE A 790 15.15 -15.32 -14.51
CA PHE A 790 14.96 -16.51 -13.70
C PHE A 790 13.48 -16.88 -13.68
N MET A 791 13.19 -18.13 -14.05
CA MET A 791 11.93 -18.78 -13.68
C MET A 791 11.70 -18.67 -12.16
N PRO A 792 10.46 -18.78 -11.66
CA PRO A 792 10.14 -18.33 -10.31
C PRO A 792 11.05 -18.92 -9.23
N VAL A 793 11.76 -18.05 -8.52
CA VAL A 793 12.68 -18.43 -7.44
C VAL A 793 12.02 -18.39 -6.06
N ALA A 794 10.81 -17.83 -5.94
CA ALA A 794 10.06 -17.86 -4.69
C ALA A 794 9.79 -19.30 -4.26
N GLU A 795 9.74 -19.57 -2.95
CA GLU A 795 9.61 -20.94 -2.46
C GLU A 795 8.30 -21.59 -2.89
N HIS A 796 8.44 -22.80 -3.43
CA HIS A 796 7.37 -23.61 -3.98
C HIS A 796 7.59 -25.08 -3.58
N PRO A 797 6.53 -25.83 -3.23
CA PRO A 797 6.69 -27.16 -2.65
C PRO A 797 7.07 -28.23 -3.67
N PHE A 798 6.60 -28.09 -4.92
CA PHE A 798 6.76 -29.10 -5.96
C PHE A 798 7.65 -28.62 -7.10
N GLY A 799 8.82 -29.24 -7.29
CA GLY A 799 9.77 -28.85 -8.35
C GLY A 799 9.20 -28.99 -9.77
N GLY A 800 8.27 -29.93 -9.98
CA GLY A 800 7.61 -30.12 -11.28
C GLY A 800 6.61 -29.02 -11.65
N SER A 801 6.33 -28.06 -10.75
CA SER A 801 5.60 -26.82 -11.11
C SER A 801 6.53 -25.77 -11.73
N TRP A 802 7.84 -26.04 -11.79
CA TRP A 802 8.90 -25.14 -12.27
C TRP A 802 8.98 -23.79 -11.55
N GLY A 803 8.36 -23.69 -10.36
CA GLY A 803 8.25 -22.46 -9.59
C GLY A 803 6.87 -21.80 -9.61
N TYR A 804 5.99 -22.09 -10.58
CA TYR A 804 4.72 -21.36 -10.77
C TYR A 804 3.62 -21.67 -9.74
N GLN A 805 3.87 -22.56 -8.76
CA GLN A 805 2.94 -22.82 -7.65
C GLN A 805 3.60 -22.41 -6.33
N VAL A 806 3.72 -21.10 -6.13
CA VAL A 806 4.43 -20.48 -4.99
C VAL A 806 3.64 -20.60 -3.69
N THR A 807 4.31 -20.88 -2.59
CA THR A 807 3.73 -20.91 -1.24
C THR A 807 4.35 -19.90 -0.28
N SER A 808 5.62 -19.53 -0.46
CA SER A 808 6.27 -18.48 0.36
C SER A 808 6.85 -17.40 -0.55
N TYR A 809 6.05 -16.36 -0.76
CA TYR A 809 6.31 -15.29 -1.74
C TYR A 809 7.52 -14.42 -1.39
N TYR A 810 7.87 -14.35 -0.10
CA TYR A 810 8.95 -13.50 0.44
C TYR A 810 10.26 -14.27 0.70
N ALA A 811 10.37 -15.53 0.27
CA ALA A 811 11.60 -16.32 0.42
C ALA A 811 12.08 -16.86 -0.93
N PRO A 812 13.36 -16.67 -1.30
CA PRO A 812 13.95 -17.47 -2.37
C PRO A 812 14.00 -18.93 -1.93
N THR A 813 13.82 -19.85 -2.89
CA THR A 813 13.74 -21.28 -2.61
C THR A 813 15.01 -21.76 -1.92
N SER A 814 14.82 -22.49 -0.83
CA SER A 814 15.88 -23.04 0.00
C SER A 814 16.63 -24.20 -0.66
N ARG A 815 16.14 -24.71 -1.81
CA ARG A 815 16.79 -25.78 -2.60
C ARG A 815 18.23 -25.47 -2.96
N PHE A 816 18.57 -24.20 -3.17
CA PHE A 816 19.89 -23.78 -3.63
C PHE A 816 20.73 -23.07 -2.58
N GLY A 817 20.19 -22.84 -1.37
CA GLY A 817 20.94 -22.23 -0.27
C GLY A 817 20.17 -21.18 0.53
N HIS A 818 20.93 -20.39 1.29
CA HIS A 818 20.39 -19.31 2.13
C HIS A 818 20.02 -18.07 1.28
N PRO A 819 19.05 -17.22 1.67
CA PRO A 819 18.70 -16.00 0.94
C PRO A 819 19.89 -15.09 0.61
N ASP A 820 20.86 -14.93 1.51
CA ASP A 820 22.08 -14.15 1.25
C ASP A 820 22.97 -14.74 0.14
N GLU A 821 22.85 -16.03 -0.15
CA GLU A 821 23.54 -16.66 -1.27
C GLU A 821 22.85 -16.33 -2.59
N PHE A 822 21.52 -16.15 -2.59
CA PHE A 822 20.80 -15.61 -3.75
C PHE A 822 21.15 -14.13 -3.99
N ARG A 823 21.25 -13.31 -2.92
CA ARG A 823 21.80 -11.94 -3.02
C ARG A 823 23.20 -11.95 -3.64
N HIS A 824 24.04 -12.92 -3.26
CA HIS A 824 25.38 -13.07 -3.83
C HIS A 824 25.37 -13.36 -5.34
N LEU A 825 24.44 -14.20 -5.82
CA LEU A 825 24.26 -14.47 -7.24
C LEU A 825 23.85 -13.19 -8.00
N VAL A 826 22.88 -12.43 -7.49
CA VAL A 826 22.44 -11.17 -8.11
C VAL A 826 23.57 -10.14 -8.14
N ASP A 827 24.26 -9.94 -7.01
CA ASP A 827 25.41 -9.03 -6.91
C ASP A 827 26.53 -9.40 -7.89
N ALA A 828 26.82 -10.70 -8.07
CA ALA A 828 27.80 -11.18 -9.03
C ALA A 828 27.40 -10.90 -10.49
N LEU A 829 26.10 -11.01 -10.82
CA LEU A 829 25.56 -10.67 -12.14
C LEU A 829 25.68 -9.15 -12.40
N HIS A 830 25.33 -8.31 -11.43
CA HIS A 830 25.45 -6.85 -11.56
C HIS A 830 26.91 -6.41 -11.72
N GLN A 831 27.84 -6.98 -10.94
CA GLN A 831 29.28 -6.73 -11.10
C GLN A 831 29.81 -7.21 -12.47
N ALA A 832 29.15 -8.19 -13.09
CA ALA A 832 29.43 -8.63 -14.45
C ALA A 832 28.76 -7.77 -15.54
N GLY A 833 27.88 -6.82 -15.16
CA GLY A 833 27.13 -5.96 -16.07
C GLY A 833 25.89 -6.62 -16.66
N ILE A 834 25.31 -7.61 -15.97
CA ILE A 834 24.16 -8.39 -16.41
C ILE A 834 22.99 -8.07 -15.48
N GLY A 835 21.85 -7.67 -16.06
CA GLY A 835 20.64 -7.42 -15.28
C GLY A 835 19.87 -8.70 -14.94
N VAL A 836 19.08 -8.66 -13.87
CA VAL A 836 18.31 -9.81 -13.39
C VAL A 836 16.82 -9.52 -13.46
N ILE A 837 16.11 -10.31 -14.27
CA ILE A 837 14.65 -10.33 -14.34
C ILE A 837 14.15 -11.56 -13.57
N LEU A 838 13.06 -11.43 -12.86
CA LEU A 838 12.44 -12.51 -12.10
C LEU A 838 11.01 -12.76 -12.58
N ASP A 839 10.68 -14.02 -12.84
CA ASP A 839 9.29 -14.45 -12.99
C ASP A 839 8.56 -14.34 -11.65
N TRP A 840 7.61 -13.43 -11.62
CA TRP A 840 6.76 -13.12 -10.47
C TRP A 840 5.35 -13.66 -10.71
N VAL A 841 4.79 -14.35 -9.72
CA VAL A 841 3.57 -15.17 -9.88
C VAL A 841 2.39 -14.63 -9.04
N PRO A 842 1.85 -13.45 -9.36
CA PRO A 842 0.71 -12.87 -8.63
C PRO A 842 -0.65 -13.44 -9.08
N ALA A 843 -0.68 -14.28 -10.12
CA ALA A 843 -1.93 -14.74 -10.73
C ALA A 843 -2.70 -15.72 -9.82
N HIS A 844 -1.98 -16.63 -9.16
CA HIS A 844 -2.58 -17.70 -8.36
C HIS A 844 -1.60 -18.30 -7.35
N PHE A 845 -2.10 -19.15 -6.45
CA PHE A 845 -1.33 -19.93 -5.49
C PHE A 845 -1.95 -21.34 -5.30
N PRO A 846 -1.20 -22.37 -4.84
CA PRO A 846 -1.73 -23.73 -4.74
C PRO A 846 -2.64 -23.93 -3.51
N LYS A 847 -3.37 -25.06 -3.48
CA LYS A 847 -4.34 -25.42 -2.43
C LYS A 847 -3.72 -26.06 -1.18
N ASP A 848 -2.40 -26.00 -1.03
CA ASP A 848 -1.68 -26.54 0.12
C ASP A 848 -2.21 -25.96 1.45
N GLU A 849 -2.85 -26.82 2.25
CA GLU A 849 -3.52 -26.43 3.52
C GLU A 849 -2.56 -25.90 4.60
N TRP A 850 -1.25 -26.05 4.41
CA TRP A 850 -0.24 -25.51 5.33
C TRP A 850 0.25 -24.12 4.90
N ALA A 851 -0.15 -23.62 3.73
CA ALA A 851 0.23 -22.31 3.19
C ALA A 851 -0.96 -21.33 3.25
N LEU A 852 -1.21 -20.55 2.19
CA LEU A 852 -2.20 -19.45 2.16
C LEU A 852 -3.67 -19.90 2.07
N ALA A 853 -3.95 -21.11 1.60
CA ALA A 853 -5.31 -21.58 1.32
C ALA A 853 -6.18 -21.63 2.59
N ARG A 854 -7.25 -20.84 2.65
CA ARG A 854 -8.13 -20.70 3.82
C ARG A 854 -7.37 -20.39 5.11
N PHE A 855 -6.37 -19.52 5.03
CA PHE A 855 -5.31 -19.33 6.02
C PHE A 855 -5.79 -19.33 7.49
N ASP A 856 -6.81 -18.53 7.82
CA ASP A 856 -7.36 -18.41 9.18
C ASP A 856 -8.66 -19.23 9.42
N GLY A 857 -8.96 -20.17 8.52
CA GLY A 857 -10.13 -21.05 8.52
C GLY A 857 -11.20 -20.66 7.49
N GLU A 858 -11.14 -19.43 7.00
CA GLU A 858 -12.02 -18.86 5.97
C GLU A 858 -11.22 -18.47 4.73
N ALA A 859 -11.89 -18.21 3.60
CA ALA A 859 -11.25 -17.63 2.43
C ALA A 859 -10.67 -16.24 2.78
N LEU A 860 -9.34 -16.13 2.81
CA LEU A 860 -8.62 -14.95 3.30
C LEU A 860 -7.84 -14.28 2.17
N TYR A 861 -6.91 -15.03 1.59
CA TYR A 861 -6.09 -14.58 0.45
C TYR A 861 -6.79 -14.82 -0.88
N GLU A 862 -7.56 -15.89 -0.97
CA GLU A 862 -8.42 -16.23 -2.10
C GLU A 862 -9.78 -15.54 -2.02
N HIS A 863 -10.40 -15.33 -3.18
CA HIS A 863 -11.78 -14.85 -3.22
C HIS A 863 -12.75 -15.95 -2.74
N SER A 864 -13.70 -15.57 -1.88
CA SER A 864 -14.64 -16.52 -1.24
C SER A 864 -15.60 -17.23 -2.21
N ASP A 865 -15.94 -16.60 -3.33
CA ASP A 865 -16.68 -17.23 -4.43
C ASP A 865 -15.72 -18.03 -5.33
N PRO A 866 -15.84 -19.36 -5.42
CA PRO A 866 -14.95 -20.20 -6.23
C PRO A 866 -14.94 -19.84 -7.73
N ARG A 867 -16.01 -19.22 -8.25
CA ARG A 867 -16.07 -18.79 -9.65
C ARG A 867 -15.09 -17.65 -9.95
N LEU A 868 -14.69 -16.90 -8.92
CA LEU A 868 -13.67 -15.85 -8.98
C LEU A 868 -12.36 -16.27 -8.29
N GLY A 869 -12.43 -17.21 -7.35
CA GLY A 869 -11.33 -17.62 -6.48
C GLY A 869 -10.59 -18.90 -6.87
N GLU A 870 -10.98 -19.59 -7.95
CA GLU A 870 -10.32 -20.84 -8.38
C GLU A 870 -10.06 -20.89 -9.88
N HIS A 871 -8.88 -21.37 -10.29
CA HIS A 871 -8.63 -21.78 -11.68
C HIS A 871 -9.02 -23.27 -11.85
N PRO A 872 -10.10 -23.57 -12.60
CA PRO A 872 -10.65 -24.92 -12.67
C PRO A 872 -9.70 -25.93 -13.33
N ASP A 873 -9.02 -25.54 -14.41
CA ASP A 873 -8.10 -26.43 -15.13
C ASP A 873 -6.76 -26.66 -14.41
N TRP A 874 -6.36 -25.72 -13.54
CA TRP A 874 -5.08 -25.78 -12.81
C TRP A 874 -5.21 -26.35 -11.41
N GLY A 875 -6.41 -26.32 -10.83
CA GLY A 875 -6.64 -26.73 -9.45
C GLY A 875 -6.03 -25.79 -8.41
N THR A 876 -5.76 -24.54 -8.77
CA THR A 876 -5.16 -23.50 -7.91
C THR A 876 -6.17 -22.44 -7.48
N LEU A 877 -5.79 -21.60 -6.51
CA LEU A 877 -6.60 -20.50 -5.98
C LEU A 877 -6.15 -19.15 -6.55
N ILE A 878 -7.10 -18.26 -6.80
CA ILE A 878 -6.89 -16.91 -7.31
C ILE A 878 -6.97 -15.93 -6.14
N PHE A 879 -6.00 -15.01 -6.06
CA PHE A 879 -6.00 -13.96 -5.05
C PHE A 879 -7.23 -13.06 -5.15
N ASP A 880 -7.76 -12.64 -4.00
CA ASP A 880 -8.77 -11.59 -3.93
C ASP A 880 -8.12 -10.21 -4.11
N PHE A 881 -7.90 -9.81 -5.37
CA PHE A 881 -7.32 -8.51 -5.70
C PHE A 881 -8.18 -7.32 -5.22
N GLY A 882 -9.45 -7.54 -4.87
CA GLY A 882 -10.34 -6.51 -4.32
C GLY A 882 -10.11 -6.24 -2.84
N ARG A 883 -9.49 -7.19 -2.13
CA ARG A 883 -9.18 -7.06 -0.70
C ARG A 883 -7.88 -6.32 -0.47
N ARG A 884 -7.94 -5.26 0.34
CA ARG A 884 -6.85 -4.29 0.50
C ARG A 884 -5.56 -4.92 1.03
N GLU A 885 -5.67 -5.78 2.04
CA GLU A 885 -4.51 -6.43 2.65
C GLU A 885 -3.86 -7.46 1.73
N VAL A 886 -4.66 -8.18 0.92
CA VAL A 886 -4.19 -9.14 -0.09
C VAL A 886 -3.50 -8.42 -1.24
N ARG A 887 -4.11 -7.34 -1.72
CA ARG A 887 -3.50 -6.44 -2.70
C ARG A 887 -2.17 -5.88 -2.18
N ASN A 888 -2.13 -5.42 -0.93
CA ASN A 888 -0.91 -4.88 -0.33
C ASN A 888 0.17 -5.96 -0.12
N PHE A 889 -0.21 -7.20 0.21
CA PHE A 889 0.71 -8.35 0.20
C PHE A 889 1.40 -8.52 -1.15
N LEU A 890 0.65 -8.48 -2.26
CA LEU A 890 1.23 -8.64 -3.59
C LEU A 890 2.03 -7.40 -4.04
N VAL A 891 1.52 -6.19 -3.84
CA VAL A 891 2.25 -4.95 -4.20
C VAL A 891 3.55 -4.86 -3.43
N ALA A 892 3.53 -5.08 -2.11
CA ALA A 892 4.75 -5.09 -1.32
C ALA A 892 5.67 -6.27 -1.71
N ASN A 893 5.16 -7.41 -2.17
CA ASN A 893 6.00 -8.50 -2.63
C ASN A 893 6.78 -8.15 -3.91
N ALA A 894 6.16 -7.46 -4.86
CA ALA A 894 6.87 -6.97 -6.05
C ALA A 894 8.01 -6.02 -5.64
N LEU A 895 7.75 -5.08 -4.73
CA LEU A 895 8.76 -4.15 -4.23
C LEU A 895 9.85 -4.85 -3.42
N TYR A 896 9.51 -5.89 -2.65
CA TYR A 896 10.45 -6.66 -1.85
C TYR A 896 11.57 -7.27 -2.70
N TRP A 897 11.26 -7.86 -3.85
CA TRP A 897 12.29 -8.40 -4.75
C TRP A 897 13.20 -7.32 -5.33
N LEU A 898 12.64 -6.15 -5.68
CA LEU A 898 13.41 -5.05 -6.24
C LEU A 898 14.31 -4.36 -5.20
N GLU A 899 13.84 -4.26 -3.95
CA GLU A 899 14.52 -3.57 -2.85
C GLU A 899 15.50 -4.49 -2.11
N GLU A 900 15.05 -5.67 -1.65
CA GLU A 900 15.84 -6.54 -0.75
C GLU A 900 16.80 -7.48 -1.49
N PHE A 901 16.56 -7.70 -2.78
CA PHE A 901 17.37 -8.56 -3.65
C PHE A 901 17.93 -7.83 -4.88
N HIS A 902 17.67 -6.53 -5.02
CA HIS A 902 18.15 -5.69 -6.14
C HIS A 902 17.71 -6.16 -7.54
N ILE A 903 16.63 -6.93 -7.65
CA ILE A 903 16.13 -7.39 -8.95
C ILE A 903 15.86 -6.18 -9.88
N ASP A 904 16.14 -6.32 -11.17
CA ASP A 904 16.03 -5.26 -12.17
C ASP A 904 14.71 -5.27 -12.93
N GLY A 905 13.99 -6.39 -12.92
CA GLY A 905 12.68 -6.46 -13.54
C GLY A 905 11.85 -7.64 -13.09
N LEU A 906 10.54 -7.54 -13.33
CA LEU A 906 9.57 -8.57 -12.99
C LEU A 906 8.82 -8.98 -14.26
N ARG A 907 8.77 -10.28 -14.55
CA ARG A 907 7.94 -10.84 -15.60
C ARG A 907 6.72 -11.53 -15.00
N VAL A 908 5.53 -11.17 -15.46
CA VAL A 908 4.26 -11.75 -15.00
C VAL A 908 3.74 -12.73 -16.06
N ASP A 909 3.65 -13.99 -15.66
CA ASP A 909 3.07 -15.07 -16.45
C ASP A 909 1.54 -14.98 -16.51
N ALA A 910 0.97 -15.47 -17.61
CA ALA A 910 -0.45 -15.72 -17.79
C ALA A 910 -1.34 -14.55 -17.35
N VAL A 911 -1.00 -13.31 -17.74
CA VAL A 911 -1.74 -12.09 -17.35
C VAL A 911 -3.21 -12.18 -17.77
N ALA A 912 -3.51 -12.87 -18.88
CA ALA A 912 -4.88 -13.14 -19.31
C ALA A 912 -5.71 -13.89 -18.25
N SER A 913 -5.09 -14.77 -17.45
CA SER A 913 -5.76 -15.50 -16.38
C SER A 913 -6.27 -14.58 -15.27
N MET A 914 -5.60 -13.45 -15.08
CA MET A 914 -5.99 -12.40 -14.13
C MET A 914 -7.02 -11.45 -14.74
N LEU A 915 -6.83 -11.05 -16.00
CA LEU A 915 -7.62 -10.02 -16.68
C LEU A 915 -9.08 -10.42 -16.93
N TYR A 916 -9.39 -11.72 -17.00
CA TYR A 916 -10.73 -12.17 -17.38
C TYR A 916 -11.39 -13.09 -16.37
N ARG A 917 -12.64 -12.78 -16.03
CA ARG A 917 -13.51 -13.61 -15.19
C ARG A 917 -13.96 -14.91 -15.88
N ASP A 918 -13.94 -14.94 -17.21
CA ASP A 918 -14.31 -16.11 -18.03
C ASP A 918 -13.11 -17.01 -18.41
N TYR A 919 -11.90 -16.69 -17.93
CA TYR A 919 -10.71 -17.46 -18.27
C TYR A 919 -10.88 -18.94 -17.87
N SER A 920 -10.75 -19.86 -18.85
CA SER A 920 -10.87 -21.31 -18.64
C SER A 920 -12.25 -21.73 -18.05
N ARG A 921 -13.32 -20.97 -18.32
CA ARG A 921 -14.68 -21.26 -17.83
C ARG A 921 -15.70 -21.31 -18.95
N GLU A 922 -16.64 -22.25 -18.86
CA GLU A 922 -17.77 -22.35 -19.80
C GLU A 922 -18.87 -21.32 -19.46
N GLU A 923 -19.82 -21.13 -20.40
CA GLU A 923 -21.01 -20.31 -20.17
C GLU A 923 -21.79 -20.81 -18.94
N GLY A 924 -22.14 -19.89 -18.03
CA GLY A 924 -22.83 -20.21 -16.77
C GLY A 924 -21.90 -20.59 -15.61
N GLN A 925 -20.59 -20.75 -15.84
CA GLN A 925 -19.59 -21.00 -14.79
C GLN A 925 -18.89 -19.72 -14.29
N TRP A 926 -19.18 -18.57 -14.90
CA TRP A 926 -18.70 -17.25 -14.52
C TRP A 926 -19.83 -16.22 -14.61
N PHE A 927 -19.60 -15.00 -14.11
CA PHE A 927 -20.55 -13.90 -14.23
C PHE A 927 -19.83 -12.59 -14.57
N PRO A 928 -20.48 -11.67 -15.30
CA PRO A 928 -19.85 -10.43 -15.72
C PRO A 928 -19.47 -9.52 -14.56
N ASN A 929 -18.57 -8.58 -14.83
CA ASN A 929 -18.29 -7.46 -13.96
C ASN A 929 -19.50 -6.51 -13.86
N VAL A 930 -19.38 -5.49 -13.02
CA VAL A 930 -20.46 -4.53 -12.75
C VAL A 930 -20.92 -3.75 -14.00
N HIS A 931 -20.11 -3.73 -15.06
CA HIS A 931 -20.41 -3.11 -16.36
C HIS A 931 -20.92 -4.10 -17.42
N GLY A 932 -21.15 -5.36 -17.05
CA GLY A 932 -21.59 -6.40 -17.99
C GLY A 932 -20.47 -7.05 -18.81
N GLY A 933 -19.21 -6.63 -18.62
CA GLY A 933 -18.04 -7.16 -19.32
C GLY A 933 -17.45 -8.41 -18.65
N ARG A 934 -16.48 -9.03 -19.32
CA ARG A 934 -15.75 -10.20 -18.79
C ARG A 934 -14.48 -9.82 -18.04
N GLU A 935 -14.10 -8.55 -18.07
CA GLU A 935 -12.88 -8.02 -17.51
C GLU A 935 -12.92 -8.07 -15.98
N ASN A 936 -11.83 -8.49 -15.36
CA ASN A 936 -11.64 -8.48 -13.92
C ASN A 936 -11.08 -7.12 -13.49
N LEU A 937 -11.97 -6.20 -13.11
CA LEU A 937 -11.62 -4.80 -12.80
C LEU A 937 -10.67 -4.69 -11.61
N GLU A 938 -10.82 -5.59 -10.62
CA GLU A 938 -9.97 -5.64 -9.45
C GLU A 938 -8.53 -6.02 -9.82
N ALA A 939 -8.36 -7.02 -10.68
CA ALA A 939 -7.05 -7.43 -11.20
C ALA A 939 -6.41 -6.36 -12.09
N ILE A 940 -7.20 -5.71 -12.97
CA ILE A 940 -6.72 -4.59 -13.81
C ILE A 940 -6.20 -3.46 -12.92
N SER A 941 -6.98 -3.06 -11.91
CA SER A 941 -6.58 -2.01 -10.96
C SER A 941 -5.32 -2.40 -10.18
N PHE A 942 -5.18 -3.68 -9.80
CA PHE A 942 -3.99 -4.18 -9.12
C PHE A 942 -2.74 -4.11 -10.02
N LEU A 943 -2.84 -4.55 -11.28
CA LEU A 943 -1.74 -4.49 -12.24
C LEU A 943 -1.30 -3.04 -12.52
N GLN A 944 -2.25 -2.12 -12.61
CA GLN A 944 -1.96 -0.69 -12.74
C GLN A 944 -1.23 -0.15 -11.51
N GLU A 945 -1.67 -0.53 -10.32
CA GLU A 945 -1.07 -0.09 -9.06
C GLU A 945 0.36 -0.61 -8.89
N VAL A 946 0.60 -1.91 -9.13
CA VAL A 946 1.94 -2.48 -8.98
C VAL A 946 2.91 -1.85 -9.98
N ASN A 947 2.52 -1.71 -11.25
CA ASN A 947 3.37 -1.07 -12.26
C ASN A 947 3.66 0.39 -11.90
N ALA A 948 2.63 1.18 -11.58
CA ALA A 948 2.82 2.57 -11.20
C ALA A 948 3.74 2.72 -9.98
N THR A 949 3.61 1.82 -8.99
CA THR A 949 4.42 1.86 -7.77
C THR A 949 5.86 1.45 -8.05
N VAL A 950 6.09 0.38 -8.81
CA VAL A 950 7.43 -0.07 -9.23
C VAL A 950 8.18 1.04 -9.96
N TYR A 951 7.58 1.65 -10.99
CA TYR A 951 8.25 2.71 -11.75
C TYR A 951 8.48 3.99 -10.94
N LYS A 952 7.64 4.26 -9.92
CA LYS A 952 7.80 5.39 -9.00
C LYS A 952 8.97 5.17 -8.03
N THR A 953 9.08 3.99 -7.43
CA THR A 953 10.04 3.72 -6.34
C THR A 953 11.36 3.16 -6.83
N HIS A 954 11.38 2.46 -7.98
CA HIS A 954 12.57 1.83 -8.56
C HIS A 954 12.79 2.28 -10.02
N PRO A 955 13.21 3.54 -10.26
CA PRO A 955 13.50 4.01 -11.60
C PRO A 955 14.48 3.11 -12.36
N GLY A 956 14.19 2.88 -13.64
CA GLY A 956 14.99 2.02 -14.51
C GLY A 956 14.72 0.51 -14.38
N ALA A 957 13.88 0.08 -13.42
CA ALA A 957 13.36 -1.28 -13.43
C ALA A 957 12.40 -1.51 -14.61
N VAL A 958 12.18 -2.76 -15.01
CA VAL A 958 11.25 -3.13 -16.09
C VAL A 958 10.20 -4.13 -15.61
N THR A 959 8.94 -3.95 -16.00
CA THR A 959 7.91 -4.99 -15.84
C THR A 959 7.51 -5.54 -17.20
N ILE A 960 7.38 -6.87 -17.29
CA ILE A 960 7.16 -7.59 -18.54
C ILE A 960 5.89 -8.44 -18.40
N ALA A 961 4.97 -8.36 -19.36
CA ALA A 961 3.74 -9.14 -19.37
C ALA A 961 3.76 -10.24 -20.44
N GLU A 962 3.35 -11.45 -20.08
CA GLU A 962 2.83 -12.43 -21.02
C GLU A 962 1.31 -12.37 -21.07
N GLU A 963 0.79 -11.84 -22.17
CA GLU A 963 -0.65 -11.63 -22.38
C GLU A 963 -1.01 -12.11 -23.80
N SER A 964 -1.91 -13.09 -23.87
CA SER A 964 -2.14 -13.91 -25.08
C SER A 964 -3.51 -13.72 -25.75
N THR A 965 -4.30 -12.72 -25.35
CA THR A 965 -5.66 -12.45 -25.86
C THR A 965 -5.81 -11.15 -26.64
N ALA A 966 -4.69 -10.45 -26.92
CA ALA A 966 -4.65 -9.16 -27.58
C ALA A 966 -5.38 -8.05 -26.78
N PHE A 967 -5.24 -8.06 -25.45
CA PHE A 967 -5.69 -6.95 -24.61
C PHE A 967 -4.94 -5.67 -25.03
N PRO A 968 -5.65 -4.53 -25.22
CA PRO A 968 -5.03 -3.29 -25.70
C PRO A 968 -4.32 -2.54 -24.57
N GLY A 969 -3.20 -1.87 -24.90
CA GLY A 969 -2.54 -0.95 -23.97
C GLY A 969 -1.86 -1.66 -22.80
N VAL A 970 -1.38 -2.88 -23.02
CA VAL A 970 -0.63 -3.63 -21.98
C VAL A 970 0.61 -2.85 -21.58
N THR A 971 1.33 -2.29 -22.55
CA THR A 971 2.54 -1.49 -22.34
C THR A 971 2.30 0.02 -22.33
N ALA A 972 1.03 0.45 -22.38
CA ALA A 972 0.68 1.85 -22.30
C ALA A 972 0.69 2.35 -20.83
N PRO A 973 1.01 3.63 -20.59
CA PRO A 973 1.00 4.20 -19.24
C PRO A 973 -0.37 4.08 -18.55
N THR A 974 -0.36 3.85 -17.24
CA THR A 974 -1.58 3.74 -16.42
C THR A 974 -2.42 5.02 -16.42
N ALA A 975 -1.76 6.18 -16.52
CA ALA A 975 -2.42 7.49 -16.63
C ALA A 975 -3.31 7.62 -17.91
N SER A 976 -3.05 6.81 -18.93
CA SER A 976 -3.81 6.76 -20.18
C SER A 976 -4.74 5.54 -20.25
N GLY A 977 -4.97 4.84 -19.14
CA GLY A 977 -5.81 3.65 -19.06
C GLY A 977 -5.13 2.34 -19.44
N GLY A 978 -3.81 2.33 -19.70
CA GLY A 978 -3.05 1.10 -19.92
C GLY A 978 -2.80 0.31 -18.65
N LEU A 979 -2.24 -0.90 -18.78
CA LEU A 979 -1.85 -1.73 -17.62
C LEU A 979 -0.53 -1.26 -16.99
N GLY A 980 0.27 -0.49 -17.72
CA GLY A 980 1.52 0.10 -17.23
C GLY A 980 2.75 -0.79 -17.34
N PHE A 981 2.71 -1.93 -18.01
CA PHE A 981 3.91 -2.75 -18.22
C PHE A 981 4.91 -2.03 -19.12
N GLY A 982 6.20 -2.33 -18.97
CA GLY A 982 7.24 -1.81 -19.84
C GLY A 982 7.33 -2.55 -21.17
N LEU A 983 7.18 -3.87 -21.12
CA LEU A 983 7.28 -4.77 -22.27
C LEU A 983 6.16 -5.82 -22.27
N LYS A 984 5.82 -6.32 -23.45
CA LYS A 984 4.90 -7.45 -23.66
C LYS A 984 5.59 -8.52 -24.49
N TRP A 985 5.45 -9.78 -24.11
CA TRP A 985 5.84 -10.91 -24.94
C TRP A 985 5.00 -10.95 -26.24
N ASN A 986 5.66 -11.00 -27.38
CA ASN A 986 5.01 -11.11 -28.68
C ASN A 986 4.68 -12.57 -29.02
N MET A 987 3.65 -13.10 -28.37
CA MET A 987 3.20 -14.49 -28.57
C MET A 987 2.78 -14.77 -30.02
N GLY A 988 2.23 -13.76 -30.71
CA GLY A 988 1.88 -13.86 -32.14
C GLY A 988 3.11 -14.05 -33.03
N TRP A 989 4.16 -13.24 -32.84
CA TRP A 989 5.43 -13.40 -33.56
C TRP A 989 6.05 -14.77 -33.28
N MET A 990 6.06 -15.21 -32.02
CA MET A 990 6.63 -16.49 -31.62
C MET A 990 5.92 -17.64 -32.36
N HIS A 991 4.59 -17.70 -32.26
CA HIS A 991 3.81 -18.77 -32.90
C HIS A 991 3.97 -18.77 -34.42
N ASP A 992 3.86 -17.60 -35.06
CA ASP A 992 3.92 -17.48 -36.51
C ASP A 992 5.32 -17.82 -37.05
N SER A 993 6.37 -17.34 -36.38
CA SER A 993 7.74 -17.61 -36.79
C SER A 993 8.11 -19.08 -36.60
N LEU A 994 7.75 -19.70 -35.47
CA LEU A 994 8.00 -21.13 -35.23
C LEU A 994 7.23 -22.01 -36.22
N LYS A 995 5.98 -21.66 -36.53
CA LYS A 995 5.18 -22.35 -37.54
C LYS A 995 5.83 -22.28 -38.91
N TYR A 996 6.25 -21.09 -39.35
CA TYR A 996 6.94 -20.92 -40.63
C TYR A 996 8.26 -21.69 -40.68
N MET A 997 9.05 -21.65 -39.60
CA MET A 997 10.34 -22.35 -39.54
C MET A 997 10.18 -23.88 -39.55
N SER A 998 9.07 -24.40 -39.02
CA SER A 998 8.77 -25.83 -39.02
C SER A 998 8.35 -26.38 -40.38
N GLU A 999 7.95 -25.51 -41.32
CA GLU A 999 7.64 -25.91 -42.70
C GLU A 999 8.91 -26.27 -43.47
N ASP A 1000 8.83 -27.35 -44.27
CA ASP A 1000 9.87 -27.69 -45.24
C ASP A 1000 10.17 -26.46 -46.13
N PRO A 1001 11.45 -26.12 -46.40
CA PRO A 1001 11.81 -25.00 -47.24
C PRO A 1001 11.05 -24.90 -48.57
N VAL A 1002 10.66 -26.02 -49.19
CA VAL A 1002 9.88 -26.02 -50.44
C VAL A 1002 8.45 -25.47 -50.26
N ASN A 1003 7.89 -25.60 -49.05
CA ASN A 1003 6.52 -25.18 -48.73
C ASN A 1003 6.44 -23.72 -48.28
N ARG A 1004 7.55 -23.16 -47.76
CA ARG A 1004 7.58 -21.82 -47.15
C ARG A 1004 7.01 -20.71 -48.01
N ARG A 1005 7.10 -20.80 -49.34
CA ARG A 1005 6.48 -19.86 -50.29
C ARG A 1005 4.99 -19.65 -50.06
N TRP A 1006 4.25 -20.67 -49.61
CA TRP A 1006 2.82 -20.62 -49.37
C TRP A 1006 2.48 -20.04 -47.99
N HIS A 1007 3.48 -19.93 -47.12
CA HIS A 1007 3.38 -19.46 -45.74
C HIS A 1007 4.18 -18.17 -45.51
N HIS A 1008 4.71 -17.54 -46.55
CA HIS A 1008 5.58 -16.38 -46.42
C HIS A 1008 4.89 -15.20 -45.71
N GLY A 1009 3.57 -15.04 -45.90
CA GLY A 1009 2.79 -14.06 -45.17
C GLY A 1009 2.84 -14.24 -43.65
N THR A 1010 2.95 -15.49 -43.16
CA THR A 1010 3.00 -15.83 -41.73
C THR A 1010 4.22 -15.21 -41.05
N ILE A 1011 5.42 -15.35 -41.62
CA ILE A 1011 6.64 -14.78 -41.01
C ILE A 1011 6.71 -13.25 -41.10
N THR A 1012 5.93 -12.62 -42.00
CA THR A 1012 5.89 -11.15 -42.12
C THR A 1012 4.78 -10.49 -41.32
N PHE A 1013 3.83 -11.26 -40.80
CA PHE A 1013 2.58 -10.73 -40.25
C PHE A 1013 2.77 -9.92 -38.96
N SER A 1014 3.74 -10.31 -38.12
CA SER A 1014 4.09 -9.59 -36.89
C SER A 1014 4.33 -8.10 -37.12
N MET A 1015 4.92 -7.73 -38.26
CA MET A 1015 5.23 -6.35 -38.61
C MET A 1015 4.00 -5.47 -38.84
N VAL A 1016 2.81 -6.04 -39.01
CA VAL A 1016 1.55 -5.29 -39.09
C VAL A 1016 1.23 -4.61 -37.76
N TYR A 1017 1.63 -5.21 -36.65
CA TYR A 1017 1.32 -4.73 -35.30
C TYR A 1017 2.56 -4.57 -34.40
N ALA A 1018 3.78 -4.80 -34.90
CA ALA A 1018 5.03 -4.76 -34.11
C ALA A 1018 5.31 -3.45 -33.35
N PHE A 1019 4.56 -2.37 -33.65
CA PHE A 1019 4.70 -1.06 -33.01
C PHE A 1019 3.44 -0.63 -32.23
N THR A 1020 2.50 -1.55 -31.97
CA THR A 1020 1.31 -1.26 -31.14
C THR A 1020 1.59 -1.40 -29.65
N GLU A 1021 2.64 -2.13 -29.29
CA GLU A 1021 3.12 -2.37 -27.93
C GLU A 1021 4.65 -2.41 -27.96
N ASN A 1022 5.31 -2.25 -26.81
CA ASN A 1022 6.74 -2.47 -26.70
C ASN A 1022 7.01 -3.98 -26.56
N PHE A 1023 7.45 -4.63 -27.64
CA PHE A 1023 7.54 -6.09 -27.67
C PHE A 1023 8.90 -6.64 -27.24
N LEU A 1024 8.86 -7.74 -26.49
CA LEU A 1024 9.93 -8.72 -26.35
C LEU A 1024 9.55 -9.95 -27.18
N LEU A 1025 10.52 -10.56 -27.87
CA LEU A 1025 10.35 -11.67 -28.80
C LEU A 1025 10.79 -12.98 -28.11
N PRO A 1026 9.87 -13.74 -27.49
CA PRO A 1026 10.24 -14.87 -26.64
C PRO A 1026 10.40 -16.16 -27.44
N ILE A 1027 11.44 -16.91 -27.09
CA ILE A 1027 11.56 -18.34 -27.31
C ILE A 1027 11.80 -18.97 -25.95
N SER A 1028 10.71 -19.13 -25.19
CA SER A 1028 10.76 -19.47 -23.77
C SER A 1028 10.76 -20.98 -23.51
N HIS A 1029 10.87 -21.34 -22.23
CA HIS A 1029 10.80 -22.72 -21.73
C HIS A 1029 9.55 -23.48 -22.20
N ASP A 1030 8.40 -22.79 -22.28
CA ASP A 1030 7.12 -23.37 -22.69
C ASP A 1030 7.12 -23.90 -24.12
N GLU A 1031 8.01 -23.39 -24.97
CA GLU A 1031 8.06 -23.78 -26.38
C GLU A 1031 8.92 -25.01 -26.64
N VAL A 1032 9.63 -25.53 -25.64
CA VAL A 1032 10.57 -26.66 -25.78
C VAL A 1032 10.25 -27.84 -24.85
N VAL A 1033 8.97 -28.00 -24.51
CA VAL A 1033 8.42 -29.05 -23.62
C VAL A 1033 7.13 -29.65 -24.17
N HIS A 1034 6.56 -30.62 -23.44
CA HIS A 1034 5.22 -31.17 -23.64
C HIS A 1034 4.95 -31.70 -25.06
N GLY A 1035 5.96 -32.27 -25.72
CA GLY A 1035 5.83 -32.82 -27.07
C GLY A 1035 5.92 -31.77 -28.20
N LYS A 1036 6.18 -30.49 -27.88
CA LYS A 1036 6.40 -29.44 -28.87
C LYS A 1036 7.76 -29.57 -29.58
N GLY A 1037 8.68 -30.39 -29.06
CA GLY A 1037 10.05 -30.55 -29.53
C GLY A 1037 10.98 -29.42 -29.13
N SER A 1038 12.29 -29.71 -29.03
CA SER A 1038 13.32 -28.67 -28.84
C SER A 1038 13.38 -27.72 -30.04
N MET A 1039 13.99 -26.54 -29.86
CA MET A 1039 14.17 -25.58 -30.97
C MET A 1039 14.88 -26.18 -32.18
N LEU A 1040 15.85 -27.07 -31.97
CA LEU A 1040 16.53 -27.76 -33.07
C LEU A 1040 15.61 -28.77 -33.77
N ARG A 1041 14.77 -29.48 -33.01
CA ARG A 1041 13.87 -30.52 -33.55
C ARG A 1041 12.64 -29.96 -34.26
N LYS A 1042 12.30 -28.68 -34.04
CA LYS A 1042 11.31 -27.96 -34.85
C LYS A 1042 11.80 -27.72 -36.28
N MET A 1043 13.11 -27.63 -36.49
CA MET A 1043 13.67 -27.35 -37.81
C MET A 1043 13.62 -28.59 -38.73
N PRO A 1044 13.22 -28.44 -40.01
CA PRO A 1044 13.18 -29.55 -40.96
C PRO A 1044 14.56 -29.85 -41.56
N GLY A 1045 14.67 -31.03 -42.17
CA GLY A 1045 15.86 -31.46 -42.92
C GLY A 1045 16.82 -32.35 -42.12
N ASP A 1046 18.01 -32.58 -42.67
CA ASP A 1046 19.08 -33.29 -41.97
C ASP A 1046 19.71 -32.42 -40.87
N ARG A 1047 20.64 -33.00 -40.10
CA ARG A 1047 21.25 -32.30 -38.95
C ARG A 1047 21.89 -30.96 -39.33
N TRP A 1048 22.55 -30.89 -40.48
CA TRP A 1048 23.19 -29.65 -40.92
C TRP A 1048 22.14 -28.60 -41.24
N GLN A 1049 21.08 -29.00 -41.97
CA GLN A 1049 19.95 -28.11 -42.30
C GLN A 1049 19.20 -27.65 -41.05
N GLN A 1050 19.04 -28.50 -40.04
CA GLN A 1050 18.41 -28.14 -38.77
C GLN A 1050 19.19 -27.05 -38.05
N LEU A 1051 20.51 -27.22 -37.93
CA LEU A 1051 21.40 -26.22 -37.32
C LEU A 1051 21.44 -24.92 -38.15
N ALA A 1052 21.50 -25.02 -39.48
CA ALA A 1052 21.46 -23.84 -40.37
C ALA A 1052 20.15 -23.06 -40.23
N ASN A 1053 18.99 -23.74 -40.24
CA ASN A 1053 17.70 -23.12 -39.98
C ASN A 1053 17.65 -22.41 -38.63
N LEU A 1054 18.16 -23.04 -37.56
CA LEU A 1054 18.20 -22.42 -36.23
C LEU A 1054 19.10 -21.20 -36.21
N ARG A 1055 20.27 -21.24 -36.87
CA ARG A 1055 21.15 -20.07 -37.02
C ARG A 1055 20.47 -18.91 -37.76
N ALA A 1056 19.81 -19.20 -38.89
CA ALA A 1056 19.06 -18.20 -39.66
C ALA A 1056 17.90 -17.61 -38.85
N PHE A 1057 17.20 -18.45 -38.10
CA PHE A 1057 16.10 -18.04 -37.24
C PHE A 1057 16.55 -17.11 -36.11
N LEU A 1058 17.64 -17.45 -35.40
CA LEU A 1058 18.18 -16.58 -34.34
C LEU A 1058 18.67 -15.25 -34.92
N ALA A 1059 19.33 -15.25 -36.08
CA ALA A 1059 19.69 -14.00 -36.73
C ALA A 1059 18.44 -13.18 -37.14
N TYR A 1060 17.37 -13.83 -37.62
CA TYR A 1060 16.11 -13.13 -37.86
C TYR A 1060 15.50 -12.55 -36.58
N GLN A 1061 15.46 -13.31 -35.48
CA GLN A 1061 14.95 -12.84 -34.18
C GLN A 1061 15.73 -11.61 -33.68
N TRP A 1062 17.06 -11.64 -33.74
CA TRP A 1062 17.90 -10.51 -33.30
C TRP A 1062 17.78 -9.27 -34.18
N ALA A 1063 17.46 -9.44 -35.47
CA ALA A 1063 17.28 -8.33 -36.41
C ALA A 1063 15.84 -7.80 -36.46
N HIS A 1064 14.85 -8.58 -36.04
CA HIS A 1064 13.46 -8.16 -35.97
C HIS A 1064 13.26 -7.09 -34.88
N PRO A 1065 12.41 -6.06 -35.08
CA PRO A 1065 12.08 -5.10 -34.01
C PRO A 1065 11.51 -5.77 -32.76
N GLY A 1066 12.02 -5.37 -31.60
CA GLY A 1066 11.64 -5.91 -30.29
C GLY A 1066 12.84 -6.51 -29.54
N LYS A 1067 12.74 -6.65 -28.22
CA LYS A 1067 13.80 -7.22 -27.36
C LYS A 1067 13.90 -8.73 -27.52
N GLN A 1068 15.01 -9.36 -27.17
CA GLN A 1068 15.20 -10.81 -27.41
C GLN A 1068 15.16 -11.60 -26.11
N LEU A 1069 14.55 -12.80 -26.17
CA LEU A 1069 14.65 -13.80 -25.12
C LEU A 1069 14.80 -15.19 -25.76
N ILE A 1070 15.76 -15.96 -25.26
CA ILE A 1070 15.85 -17.40 -25.52
C ILE A 1070 16.04 -18.18 -24.23
N PHE A 1071 15.41 -19.35 -24.16
CA PHE A 1071 15.56 -20.28 -23.06
C PHE A 1071 16.84 -21.12 -23.17
N MET A 1072 17.44 -21.40 -22.02
CA MET A 1072 18.61 -22.25 -21.87
C MET A 1072 18.49 -23.58 -22.64
N GLY A 1073 19.56 -23.97 -23.33
CA GLY A 1073 19.59 -25.11 -24.26
C GLY A 1073 19.40 -24.70 -25.72
N THR A 1074 18.74 -23.58 -26.00
CA THR A 1074 18.53 -23.08 -27.38
C THR A 1074 19.84 -22.60 -28.00
N GLU A 1075 20.73 -21.96 -27.23
CA GLU A 1075 21.96 -21.33 -27.68
C GLU A 1075 23.00 -22.31 -28.23
N PHE A 1076 22.94 -23.59 -27.84
CA PHE A 1076 23.78 -24.64 -28.42
C PHE A 1076 22.95 -25.70 -29.17
N GLY A 1077 21.65 -25.45 -29.36
CA GLY A 1077 20.77 -26.33 -30.13
C GLY A 1077 20.58 -27.69 -29.47
N GLN A 1078 20.11 -27.71 -28.24
CA GLN A 1078 19.78 -28.95 -27.54
C GLN A 1078 18.84 -29.81 -28.37
N GLU A 1079 19.07 -31.13 -28.36
CA GLU A 1079 18.28 -32.07 -29.15
C GLU A 1079 16.99 -32.51 -28.47
N ALA A 1080 17.06 -32.82 -27.18
CA ALA A 1080 15.91 -33.22 -26.40
C ALA A 1080 15.08 -31.99 -25.98
N GLU A 1081 13.81 -32.22 -25.70
CA GLU A 1081 13.01 -31.26 -24.94
C GLU A 1081 13.66 -30.99 -23.58
N TRP A 1082 13.40 -29.82 -23.03
CA TRP A 1082 13.86 -29.50 -21.69
C TRP A 1082 13.19 -30.45 -20.68
N SER A 1083 13.98 -30.88 -19.70
CA SER A 1083 13.51 -31.70 -18.59
C SER A 1083 14.14 -31.19 -17.30
N GLU A 1084 13.32 -30.65 -16.39
CA GLU A 1084 13.80 -30.17 -15.09
C GLU A 1084 14.60 -31.24 -14.31
N GLN A 1085 14.19 -32.52 -14.43
CA GLN A 1085 14.80 -33.65 -13.71
C GLN A 1085 16.18 -34.08 -14.23
N HIS A 1086 16.46 -33.87 -15.52
CA HIS A 1086 17.66 -34.38 -16.19
C HIS A 1086 18.69 -33.29 -16.47
N GLY A 1087 18.27 -32.03 -16.39
CA GLY A 1087 19.07 -30.87 -16.74
C GLY A 1087 19.35 -30.75 -18.24
N LEU A 1088 20.28 -29.86 -18.61
CA LEU A 1088 20.66 -29.63 -19.99
C LEU A 1088 21.71 -30.63 -20.51
N ASP A 1089 21.66 -30.92 -21.81
CA ASP A 1089 22.57 -31.82 -22.52
C ASP A 1089 23.94 -31.18 -22.83
N TRP A 1090 24.68 -30.76 -21.79
CA TRP A 1090 25.94 -30.00 -21.94
C TRP A 1090 27.01 -30.65 -22.83
N PHE A 1091 27.02 -31.98 -22.95
CA PHE A 1091 27.94 -32.70 -23.83
C PHE A 1091 27.78 -32.31 -25.32
N LEU A 1092 26.63 -31.76 -25.73
CA LEU A 1092 26.42 -31.25 -27.08
C LEU A 1092 27.28 -30.02 -27.35
N ALA A 1093 27.52 -29.16 -26.35
CA ALA A 1093 28.32 -27.94 -26.52
C ALA A 1093 29.80 -28.23 -26.88
N ASP A 1094 30.28 -29.46 -26.64
CA ASP A 1094 31.62 -29.92 -27.04
C ASP A 1094 31.66 -30.43 -28.51
N ILE A 1095 30.51 -30.61 -29.15
CA ILE A 1095 30.41 -31.05 -30.54
C ILE A 1095 30.57 -29.82 -31.45
N PRO A 1096 31.51 -29.81 -32.43
CA PRO A 1096 31.83 -28.62 -33.22
C PRO A 1096 30.63 -27.90 -33.87
N ALA A 1097 29.64 -28.65 -34.36
CA ALA A 1097 28.48 -28.07 -35.02
C ALA A 1097 27.53 -27.33 -34.06
N HIS A 1098 27.34 -27.85 -32.84
CA HIS A 1098 26.57 -27.21 -31.76
C HIS A 1098 27.34 -26.06 -31.13
N ARG A 1099 28.66 -26.22 -30.95
CA ARG A 1099 29.55 -25.13 -30.55
C ARG A 1099 29.51 -23.96 -31.53
N GLY A 1100 29.40 -24.23 -32.84
CA GLY A 1100 29.24 -23.21 -33.86
C GLY A 1100 27.97 -22.36 -33.68
N LEU A 1101 26.85 -22.98 -33.31
CA LEU A 1101 25.63 -22.25 -32.96
C LEU A 1101 25.81 -21.37 -31.71
N GLN A 1102 26.49 -21.88 -30.69
CA GLN A 1102 26.80 -21.12 -29.47
C GLN A 1102 27.72 -19.92 -29.74
N LEU A 1103 28.70 -20.08 -30.65
CA LEU A 1103 29.53 -18.98 -31.13
C LEU A 1103 28.72 -17.96 -31.95
N LEU A 1104 27.73 -18.40 -32.72
CA LEU A 1104 26.81 -17.48 -33.40
C LEU A 1104 25.99 -16.69 -32.40
N THR A 1105 25.38 -17.32 -31.38
CA THR A 1105 24.62 -16.60 -30.34
C THR A 1105 25.46 -15.52 -29.69
N ARG A 1106 26.72 -15.84 -29.36
CA ARG A 1106 27.68 -14.85 -28.87
C ARG A 1106 27.89 -13.71 -29.87
N LYS A 1107 28.12 -14.02 -31.14
CA LYS A 1107 28.33 -13.01 -32.18
C LYS A 1107 27.10 -12.12 -32.37
N LEU A 1108 25.90 -12.68 -32.31
CA LEU A 1108 24.63 -11.95 -32.38
C LEU A 1108 24.49 -10.96 -31.22
N ASN A 1109 24.78 -11.39 -30.00
CA ASN A 1109 24.77 -10.53 -28.81
C ASN A 1109 25.82 -9.40 -28.87
N GLU A 1110 27.03 -9.71 -29.35
CA GLU A 1110 28.08 -8.70 -29.57
C GLU A 1110 27.62 -7.65 -30.59
N LEU A 1111 27.05 -8.06 -31.73
CA LEU A 1111 26.55 -7.15 -32.76
C LEU A 1111 25.35 -6.34 -32.27
N TYR A 1112 24.42 -6.96 -31.55
CA TYR A 1112 23.23 -6.32 -30.98
C TYR A 1112 23.59 -5.17 -30.05
N SER A 1113 24.55 -5.40 -29.15
CA SER A 1113 25.00 -4.37 -28.21
C SER A 1113 25.81 -3.25 -28.86
N GLN A 1114 26.47 -3.52 -30.00
CA GLN A 1114 27.34 -2.56 -30.70
C GLN A 1114 26.65 -1.80 -31.84
N THR A 1115 25.44 -2.21 -32.22
CA THR A 1115 24.73 -1.66 -33.39
C THR A 1115 23.43 -1.00 -32.94
N PRO A 1116 23.40 0.33 -32.71
CA PRO A 1116 22.22 1.04 -32.22
C PRO A 1116 20.94 0.78 -33.01
N ALA A 1117 21.06 0.61 -34.33
CA ALA A 1117 19.93 0.33 -35.23
C ALA A 1117 19.11 -0.90 -34.82
N LEU A 1118 19.71 -1.85 -34.11
CA LEU A 1118 19.04 -3.07 -33.65
C LEU A 1118 18.17 -2.88 -32.41
N HIS A 1119 18.30 -1.79 -31.64
CA HIS A 1119 17.61 -1.66 -30.35
C HIS A 1119 17.05 -0.28 -29.99
N VAL A 1120 17.65 0.82 -30.46
CA VAL A 1120 17.28 2.19 -30.01
C VAL A 1120 15.94 2.69 -30.53
N ARG A 1121 15.39 2.01 -31.55
CA ARG A 1121 14.13 2.35 -32.24
C ARG A 1121 13.22 1.13 -32.42
N ASP A 1122 13.33 0.13 -31.54
CA ASP A 1122 12.48 -1.08 -31.59
C ASP A 1122 10.99 -0.73 -31.51
N ASN A 1123 10.66 0.30 -30.72
CA ASN A 1123 9.29 0.71 -30.43
C ASN A 1123 8.79 1.81 -31.39
N GLU A 1124 9.54 2.12 -32.45
CA GLU A 1124 9.20 3.14 -33.44
C GLU A 1124 9.14 2.56 -34.84
N SER A 1125 8.06 2.87 -35.59
CA SER A 1125 7.93 2.42 -36.98
C SER A 1125 9.07 2.89 -37.89
N GLY A 1126 9.67 4.06 -37.60
CA GLY A 1126 10.82 4.59 -38.33
C GLY A 1126 12.13 3.84 -38.12
N GLY A 1127 12.20 2.92 -37.15
CA GLY A 1127 13.37 2.06 -36.90
C GLY A 1127 13.48 0.86 -37.85
N PHE A 1128 12.47 0.63 -38.70
CA PHE A 1128 12.40 -0.52 -39.60
C PHE A 1128 11.85 -0.13 -40.98
N GLN A 1129 12.39 -0.74 -42.03
CA GLN A 1129 11.88 -0.58 -43.39
C GLN A 1129 12.03 -1.87 -44.20
N TRP A 1130 10.96 -2.37 -44.79
CA TRP A 1130 11.05 -3.45 -45.78
C TRP A 1130 11.79 -2.97 -47.04
N ILE A 1131 12.75 -3.77 -47.52
CA ILE A 1131 13.26 -3.67 -48.90
C ILE A 1131 12.38 -4.55 -49.77
N HIS A 1132 12.35 -5.85 -49.47
CA HIS A 1132 11.42 -6.79 -50.07
C HIS A 1132 11.01 -7.85 -49.06
N GLY A 1133 9.84 -7.67 -48.43
CA GLY A 1133 9.21 -8.65 -47.53
C GLY A 1133 8.30 -9.66 -48.25
N GLY A 1134 8.20 -9.59 -49.59
CA GLY A 1134 7.25 -10.36 -50.38
C GLY A 1134 7.90 -11.39 -51.31
N ASP A 1135 9.21 -11.64 -51.19
CA ASP A 1135 9.96 -12.55 -52.07
C ASP A 1135 9.74 -14.02 -51.70
N ALA A 1136 8.45 -14.41 -51.72
CA ALA A 1136 7.98 -15.72 -51.32
C ALA A 1136 8.50 -16.82 -52.27
N ASP A 1137 8.67 -16.53 -53.57
CA ASP A 1137 9.17 -17.51 -54.54
C ASP A 1137 10.63 -17.92 -54.27
N ARG A 1138 11.42 -17.06 -53.62
CA ARG A 1138 12.80 -17.35 -53.21
C ARG A 1138 12.94 -17.64 -51.71
N ASN A 1139 11.87 -17.50 -50.92
CA ASN A 1139 11.86 -17.53 -49.46
C ASN A 1139 12.84 -16.52 -48.82
N VAL A 1140 12.96 -15.32 -49.41
CA VAL A 1140 13.91 -14.30 -48.95
C VAL A 1140 13.17 -13.15 -48.26
N LEU A 1141 13.70 -12.69 -47.14
CA LEU A 1141 13.29 -11.45 -46.48
C LEU A 1141 14.45 -10.46 -46.51
N THR A 1142 14.20 -9.24 -46.99
CA THR A 1142 15.19 -8.16 -46.94
C THR A 1142 14.59 -6.90 -46.32
N PHE A 1143 15.29 -6.31 -45.36
CA PHE A 1143 14.84 -5.13 -44.63
C PHE A 1143 16.01 -4.31 -44.08
N ILE A 1144 15.73 -3.09 -43.65
CA ILE A 1144 16.67 -2.15 -43.05
C ILE A 1144 16.25 -1.90 -41.61
N ARG A 1145 17.22 -1.89 -40.71
CA ARG A 1145 17.10 -1.34 -39.36
C ARG A 1145 17.80 0.01 -39.31
N TRP A 1146 17.19 0.99 -38.66
CA TRP A 1146 17.68 2.37 -38.58
C TRP A 1146 17.90 2.78 -37.12
N ASP A 1147 19.00 3.48 -36.86
CA ASP A 1147 19.18 4.21 -35.60
C ASP A 1147 18.63 5.65 -35.69
N HIS A 1148 18.86 6.44 -34.64
CA HIS A 1148 18.48 7.87 -34.58
C HIS A 1148 19.41 8.77 -35.42
N ASP A 1149 20.62 8.33 -35.74
CA ASP A 1149 21.59 9.05 -36.57
C ASP A 1149 21.38 8.80 -38.08
N GLY A 1150 20.43 7.94 -38.45
CA GLY A 1150 20.20 7.52 -39.83
C GLY A 1150 21.26 6.56 -40.36
N LYS A 1151 21.94 5.79 -39.50
CA LYS A 1151 22.84 4.71 -39.91
C LYS A 1151 22.04 3.40 -40.09
N PRO A 1152 22.15 2.74 -41.26
CA PRO A 1152 21.41 1.53 -41.56
C PRO A 1152 22.19 0.27 -41.20
N LEU A 1153 21.45 -0.76 -40.81
CA LEU A 1153 21.84 -2.16 -40.92
C LEU A 1153 20.90 -2.84 -41.91
N VAL A 1154 21.42 -3.27 -43.05
CA VAL A 1154 20.65 -4.00 -44.06
C VAL A 1154 20.71 -5.49 -43.75
N CYS A 1155 19.56 -6.12 -43.55
CA CYS A 1155 19.45 -7.54 -43.22
C CYS A 1155 18.82 -8.29 -44.40
N ALA A 1156 19.44 -9.40 -44.80
CA ALA A 1156 18.92 -10.33 -45.79
C ALA A 1156 18.89 -11.74 -45.20
N VAL A 1157 17.73 -12.39 -45.20
CA VAL A 1157 17.55 -13.74 -44.67
C VAL A 1157 17.00 -14.64 -45.77
N ASN A 1158 17.73 -15.70 -46.10
CA ASN A 1158 17.34 -16.71 -47.07
C ASN A 1158 16.89 -17.98 -46.34
N PHE A 1159 15.59 -18.22 -46.35
CA PHE A 1159 14.98 -19.42 -45.76
C PHE A 1159 14.81 -20.58 -46.76
N SER A 1160 15.40 -20.49 -47.96
CA SER A 1160 15.42 -21.59 -48.92
C SER A 1160 16.59 -22.55 -48.65
N GLY A 1161 16.45 -23.80 -49.11
CA GLY A 1161 17.48 -24.83 -48.97
C GLY A 1161 18.70 -24.65 -49.88
N GLY A 1162 18.73 -23.64 -50.75
CA GLY A 1162 19.80 -23.38 -51.69
C GLY A 1162 20.33 -21.94 -51.61
N PRO A 1163 21.58 -21.68 -52.03
CA PRO A 1163 22.10 -20.33 -52.12
C PRO A 1163 21.43 -19.56 -53.26
N HIS A 1164 21.30 -18.23 -53.10
CA HIS A 1164 20.94 -17.33 -54.19
C HIS A 1164 22.19 -16.55 -54.60
N GLN A 1165 22.79 -16.93 -55.73
CA GLN A 1165 23.93 -16.23 -56.34
C GLN A 1165 23.46 -15.00 -57.11
N ASP A 1166 24.33 -14.00 -57.21
CA ASP A 1166 24.08 -12.76 -57.96
C ASP A 1166 22.75 -12.07 -57.57
N TYR A 1167 22.37 -12.16 -56.30
CA TYR A 1167 21.15 -11.55 -55.78
C TYR A 1167 21.33 -10.04 -55.71
N VAL A 1168 20.46 -9.30 -56.40
CA VAL A 1168 20.46 -7.83 -56.41
C VAL A 1168 19.68 -7.32 -55.19
N LEU A 1169 20.40 -6.84 -54.18
CA LEU A 1169 19.87 -6.31 -52.93
C LEU A 1169 19.81 -4.78 -52.98
N GLY A 1170 18.62 -4.19 -52.89
CA GLY A 1170 18.46 -2.74 -52.76
C GLY A 1170 19.05 -2.22 -51.44
N VAL A 1171 19.81 -1.11 -51.48
CA VAL A 1171 20.43 -0.49 -50.31
C VAL A 1171 20.29 1.04 -50.34
N PRO A 1172 20.25 1.71 -49.16
CA PRO A 1172 19.94 3.13 -49.08
C PRO A 1172 21.07 4.04 -49.59
N PHE A 1173 22.30 3.55 -49.72
CA PHE A 1173 23.47 4.35 -50.09
C PHE A 1173 24.35 3.62 -51.12
N GLU A 1174 24.92 4.40 -52.05
CA GLU A 1174 26.01 3.93 -52.92
C GLU A 1174 27.34 3.83 -52.15
N GLY A 1175 28.35 3.19 -52.75
CA GLY A 1175 29.69 3.09 -52.18
C GLY A 1175 29.96 1.76 -51.50
N ALA A 1176 31.02 1.69 -50.69
CA ALA A 1176 31.48 0.44 -50.10
C ALA A 1176 30.61 0.00 -48.91
N TRP A 1177 30.34 -1.31 -48.85
CA TRP A 1177 29.59 -1.98 -47.79
C TRP A 1177 30.41 -3.14 -47.21
N LYS A 1178 30.10 -3.54 -45.98
CA LYS A 1178 30.72 -4.66 -45.29
C LYS A 1178 29.66 -5.66 -44.86
N GLU A 1179 29.86 -6.94 -45.16
CA GLU A 1179 29.12 -8.04 -44.54
C GLU A 1179 29.62 -8.20 -43.10
N VAL A 1180 28.80 -7.83 -42.11
CA VAL A 1180 29.15 -7.85 -40.68
C VAL A 1180 28.70 -9.13 -39.98
N LEU A 1181 27.76 -9.85 -40.58
CA LEU A 1181 27.31 -11.18 -40.17
C LEU A 1181 27.06 -12.02 -41.42
N ASN A 1182 27.51 -13.28 -41.41
CA ASN A 1182 27.05 -14.33 -42.31
C ASN A 1182 26.90 -15.61 -41.48
N THR A 1183 25.66 -16.09 -41.30
CA THR A 1183 25.39 -17.25 -40.44
C THR A 1183 25.85 -18.59 -41.04
N ASP A 1184 26.29 -18.60 -42.30
CA ASP A 1184 26.81 -19.78 -42.99
C ASP A 1184 28.35 -19.83 -43.02
N ALA A 1185 29.02 -18.91 -42.33
CA ALA A 1185 30.45 -18.99 -42.10
C ALA A 1185 30.83 -20.34 -41.43
N GLU A 1186 31.98 -20.90 -41.82
CA GLU A 1186 32.46 -22.19 -41.31
C GLU A 1186 32.66 -22.19 -39.79
N GLU A 1187 32.99 -21.03 -39.20
CA GLU A 1187 33.14 -20.88 -37.74
C GLU A 1187 31.85 -21.15 -36.96
N PHE A 1188 30.69 -20.96 -37.59
CA PHE A 1188 29.37 -21.27 -37.03
C PHE A 1188 28.85 -22.65 -37.45
N GLY A 1189 29.65 -23.44 -38.16
CA GLY A 1189 29.26 -24.74 -38.70
C GLY A 1189 28.41 -24.65 -39.99
N GLY A 1190 28.53 -23.56 -40.74
CA GLY A 1190 27.92 -23.40 -42.06
C GLY A 1190 28.72 -24.06 -43.19
N SER A 1191 28.23 -23.91 -44.42
CA SER A 1191 28.82 -24.49 -45.63
C SER A 1191 29.92 -23.63 -46.27
N GLY A 1192 30.12 -22.40 -45.77
CA GLY A 1192 31.14 -21.48 -46.27
C GLY A 1192 30.68 -20.68 -47.50
N VAL A 1193 29.38 -20.57 -47.77
CA VAL A 1193 28.85 -19.67 -48.81
C VAL A 1193 28.90 -18.24 -48.29
N ILE A 1194 29.96 -17.53 -48.63
CA ILE A 1194 30.25 -16.17 -48.18
C ILE A 1194 30.35 -15.20 -49.35
N ASN A 1195 30.24 -13.90 -49.07
CA ASN A 1195 30.56 -12.86 -50.03
C ASN A 1195 32.07 -12.58 -49.99
N ASP A 1196 32.79 -12.97 -51.04
CA ASP A 1196 34.23 -12.71 -51.18
C ASP A 1196 34.50 -11.43 -51.98
N GLY A 1197 35.42 -10.60 -51.50
CA GLY A 1197 35.82 -9.35 -52.16
C GLY A 1197 35.14 -8.09 -51.64
N GLU A 1198 35.30 -6.98 -52.37
CA GLU A 1198 34.77 -5.66 -52.00
C GLU A 1198 33.30 -5.53 -52.45
N LEU A 1199 32.39 -5.33 -51.50
CA LEU A 1199 30.98 -5.09 -51.79
C LEU A 1199 30.77 -3.60 -52.05
N VAL A 1200 30.48 -3.23 -53.30
CA VAL A 1200 30.26 -1.82 -53.70
C VAL A 1200 28.87 -1.67 -54.29
N ALA A 1201 28.05 -0.82 -53.64
CA ALA A 1201 26.71 -0.49 -54.09
C ALA A 1201 26.76 0.53 -55.22
N THR A 1202 25.97 0.30 -56.27
CA THR A 1202 25.95 1.12 -57.49
C THR A 1202 24.54 1.60 -57.85
N VAL A 1203 24.46 2.63 -58.69
CA VAL A 1203 23.22 3.23 -59.23
C VAL A 1203 23.02 2.74 -60.68
N PRO A 1204 21.78 2.44 -61.14
CA PRO A 1204 20.51 2.60 -60.44
C PRO A 1204 20.26 1.53 -59.36
N GLY A 1205 19.57 1.90 -58.28
CA GLY A 1205 19.17 0.95 -57.25
C GLY A 1205 18.03 0.01 -57.63
N ALA A 1206 17.58 -0.78 -56.66
CA ALA A 1206 16.57 -1.83 -56.82
C ALA A 1206 15.57 -1.83 -55.65
N GLU A 1207 14.38 -2.42 -55.86
CA GLU A 1207 13.36 -2.63 -54.81
C GLU A 1207 13.03 -1.36 -53.99
N GLY A 1208 12.88 -0.22 -54.67
CA GLY A 1208 12.55 1.06 -54.04
C GLY A 1208 13.71 1.75 -53.31
N GLN A 1209 14.92 1.18 -53.36
CA GLN A 1209 16.14 1.77 -52.80
C GLN A 1209 16.97 2.50 -53.88
N PRO A 1210 17.73 3.55 -53.52
CA PRO A 1210 18.46 4.38 -54.48
C PRO A 1210 19.71 3.70 -55.08
N ALA A 1211 20.32 2.74 -54.38
CA ALA A 1211 21.47 1.95 -54.85
C ALA A 1211 21.22 0.44 -54.68
N ALA A 1212 22.08 -0.39 -55.26
CA ALA A 1212 21.98 -1.84 -55.15
C ALA A 1212 23.35 -2.51 -55.00
N LEU A 1213 23.39 -3.57 -54.19
CA LEU A 1213 24.50 -4.51 -54.04
C LEU A 1213 24.19 -5.81 -54.79
N THR A 1214 25.18 -6.40 -55.44
CA THR A 1214 25.09 -7.78 -55.92
C THR A 1214 25.77 -8.68 -54.90
N VAL A 1215 25.03 -9.58 -54.27
CA VAL A 1215 25.49 -10.44 -53.18
C VAL A 1215 25.12 -11.89 -53.43
N THR A 1216 25.85 -12.81 -52.81
CA THR A 1216 25.43 -14.19 -52.65
C THR A 1216 24.77 -14.34 -51.28
N LEU A 1217 23.52 -14.81 -51.26
CA LEU A 1217 22.80 -15.13 -50.02
C LEU A 1217 23.00 -16.62 -49.70
N PRO A 1218 23.48 -16.97 -48.50
CA PRO A 1218 23.75 -18.37 -48.13
C PRO A 1218 22.46 -19.20 -48.05
N PRO A 1219 22.52 -20.53 -48.22
CA PRO A 1219 21.36 -21.41 -48.01
C PRO A 1219 20.98 -21.44 -46.52
N LEU A 1220 19.69 -21.36 -46.20
CA LEU A 1220 19.20 -21.41 -44.81
C LEU A 1220 20.03 -20.52 -43.88
N GLY A 1221 20.24 -19.27 -44.27
CA GLY A 1221 21.18 -18.37 -43.62
C GLY A 1221 20.79 -16.90 -43.72
N ALA A 1222 21.42 -16.07 -42.89
CA ALA A 1222 21.26 -14.64 -42.88
C ALA A 1222 22.60 -13.93 -43.11
N SER A 1223 22.55 -12.82 -43.85
CA SER A 1223 23.66 -11.90 -44.05
C SER A 1223 23.24 -10.49 -43.66
N TRP A 1224 24.08 -9.80 -42.90
CA TRP A 1224 23.85 -8.40 -42.51
C TRP A 1224 24.95 -7.50 -43.05
N PHE A 1225 24.57 -6.30 -43.49
CA PHE A 1225 25.46 -5.36 -44.16
C PHE A 1225 25.37 -3.96 -43.54
N THR A 1226 26.53 -3.33 -43.36
CA THR A 1226 26.64 -1.91 -42.99
C THR A 1226 27.48 -1.16 -44.03
N PRO A 1227 27.30 0.15 -44.19
CA PRO A 1227 28.25 0.96 -44.95
C PRO A 1227 29.66 0.80 -44.39
N ALA A 1228 30.67 0.71 -45.25
CA ALA A 1228 32.06 0.69 -44.83
C ALA A 1228 32.48 2.12 -44.42
N GLU A 1229 33.12 2.28 -43.25
CA GLU A 1229 33.63 3.59 -42.84
C GLU A 1229 34.73 4.07 -43.78
N SER A 1230 34.47 5.14 -44.54
CA SER A 1230 35.49 5.92 -45.25
C SER A 1230 35.04 7.36 -45.41
N THR A 1231 35.64 8.27 -44.63
CA THR A 1231 35.59 9.74 -44.75
C THR A 1231 34.21 10.34 -44.98
N ALA A 1232 33.63 10.91 -43.92
CA ALA A 1232 32.65 11.98 -44.02
C ALA A 1232 33.08 12.99 -45.09
N ILE A 1233 32.40 13.00 -46.23
CA ILE A 1233 32.44 14.08 -47.21
C ILE A 1233 30.99 14.36 -47.64
N GLU A 1234 30.50 15.46 -47.10
CA GLU A 1234 29.54 16.42 -47.67
C GLU A 1234 28.79 16.03 -48.95
N ALA A 1235 27.50 15.77 -48.80
CA ALA A 1235 26.42 16.05 -49.78
C ALA A 1235 25.09 15.93 -49.00
N THR A 1236 24.17 16.89 -48.91
CA THR A 1236 23.95 18.16 -49.59
C THR A 1236 22.98 18.96 -48.71
N SER A 1237 23.40 20.12 -48.20
CA SER A 1237 22.49 21.16 -47.75
C SER A 1237 21.88 21.82 -48.99
N ALA A 1238 20.73 21.33 -49.43
CA ALA A 1238 19.89 22.06 -50.37
C ALA A 1238 19.04 23.05 -49.57
N GLU A 1239 19.36 24.34 -49.75
CA GLU A 1239 18.64 25.49 -49.23
C GLU A 1239 17.13 25.38 -49.53
N ALA A 1240 16.31 25.34 -48.47
CA ALA A 1240 14.93 25.77 -48.55
C ALA A 1240 14.90 27.29 -48.30
N THR A 1241 14.78 28.06 -49.37
CA THR A 1241 14.37 29.47 -49.31
C THR A 1241 12.97 29.60 -48.69
N PRO A 1242 12.76 30.51 -47.73
CA PRO A 1242 11.43 30.82 -47.22
C PRO A 1242 10.78 31.92 -48.08
N GLU A 1243 9.64 31.63 -48.69
CA GLU A 1243 8.65 32.64 -49.10
C GLU A 1243 7.27 31.97 -49.30
N ASP A 1244 6.28 32.52 -48.59
CA ASP A 1244 4.81 32.30 -48.53
C ASP A 1244 4.21 30.97 -48.02
#